data_AF-A0A660S0W0-F1
#
_entry.id   AF-A0A660S0W0-F1
#
_cell.length_a   1.000
_cell.length_b   1.000
_cell.length_c   1.000
_cell.angle_alpha   90.00
_cell.angle_beta   90.00
_cell.angle_gamma   90.00
#
_symmetry.space_group_name_H-M   'P 1'
#
loop_
_entity.id
_entity.type
_entity.pdbx_description
1 polymer ?
#
loop_
_entity_poly.entity_id
_entity_poly.type
_entity_poly.pdbx_seq_one_letter_code
_entity_poly.pdbx_strand_id
1 'polypeptide(L)'
;ALLSALTEILQRSFTGATVGTICSRRGYSSLTIQPGFYPYWEGAKWIGYLKGFWLDYNSNLREDNVEKYYLNLRGGNIDKIFQFVGKENENTMAWIISNETTCTVERKVNAIELIPIFEVGCKLAEKEGSERNIFVNYENSLTSIDDSDFKEWLYNLWEQITGINNSTAECIFNYLIGNELNSNCSNNPWVLRSREFDVSDICRNLGITGNKIWKLGDIIFSNPSIVSKISNNIYHLRYFDSTYREYISSESYQKRNTYVFVGVNDGMLHAFRVGTLTLTGDPNKPYKLTNSKDSSSTTLIGEEEWTFVPKNVLPYLVWYGHKDYCHIPTIDYRSIVIDASINGGATEKRTVNSWRTLLIGMMGFGGKAITVGNETFSSSIFVLDLTEWLDGDANKPTLLWERTLPDNTLTLSFPAIIRQGARDKNGNWYLVIGSGPLDPEGKTFTDAKIYFFDLKTGKLKNTLTLKHNGVPLQVAIGNIVSVDIDNDYQDDAIYFGTYNTTSGNLYRISLKTSSGYYKDVTSLSDTDIKPVFEINRPIFGAPAFAKDNNGNLWVFFGTGRLLNLNDKVIDYFNYFVGFKDSCWNENCTEVYTLSDLEDRTGTEVQLTVTKTTMMCICDWDGCENQEVVVDAVYNGTTVTYPDRGWYHRLDEQELIYSQPFVFGENVDVLIYEATNDICKVGGKTYIMNLNYLTGVPSEKLGILRETAEVGQTISVSGKYLIGPGAPPLGSPLQVTSYNPSTGQYKKLSQTSYGVVVKLTQQTTGSKFLLWIEK
;
A
#
# COMPACT_ATOMS: atom_id res chain seq x y z
N ALA A 1 -27.53 -24.71 6.80
CA ALA A 1 -26.67 -25.23 5.72
C ALA A 1 -26.15 -24.08 4.85
N LEU A 2 -26.92 -23.54 3.88
CA LEU A 2 -26.45 -22.44 3.02
C LEU A 2 -26.14 -21.14 3.79
N LEU A 3 -27.02 -20.74 4.71
CA LEU A 3 -26.78 -19.58 5.59
C LEU A 3 -25.57 -19.79 6.50
N SER A 4 -25.40 -21.00 7.04
CA SER A 4 -24.25 -21.39 7.87
C SER A 4 -22.94 -21.32 7.08
N ALA A 5 -22.94 -21.80 5.84
CA ALA A 5 -21.78 -21.73 4.94
C ALA A 5 -21.44 -20.28 4.53
N LEU A 6 -22.45 -19.44 4.28
CA LEU A 6 -22.25 -18.02 3.99
C LEU A 6 -21.70 -17.27 5.22
N THR A 7 -22.21 -17.57 6.43
CA THR A 7 -21.68 -17.00 7.68
C THR A 7 -20.23 -17.43 7.92
N GLU A 8 -19.89 -18.69 7.66
CA GLU A 8 -18.53 -19.22 7.79
C GLU A 8 -17.54 -18.58 6.78
N ILE A 9 -18.01 -18.28 5.56
CA ILE A 9 -17.22 -17.52 4.58
C ILE A 9 -16.95 -16.10 5.06
N LEU A 10 -17.93 -15.45 5.70
CA LEU A 10 -17.82 -14.08 6.21
C LEU A 10 -16.97 -13.97 7.49
N GLN A 11 -16.68 -15.08 8.17
CA GLN A 11 -15.80 -15.13 9.34
C GLN A 11 -14.31 -15.15 9.01
N ARG A 12 -13.96 -15.14 7.72
CA ARG A 12 -12.57 -15.18 7.26
C ARG A 12 -11.91 -13.82 7.32
N SER A 13 -10.59 -13.86 7.47
CA SER A 13 -9.74 -12.69 7.33
C SER A 13 -9.63 -12.29 5.86
N PHE A 14 -9.83 -11.01 5.58
CA PHE A 14 -9.64 -10.41 4.27
C PHE A 14 -8.84 -9.11 4.34
N THR A 15 -8.34 -8.68 3.19
CA THR A 15 -7.59 -7.44 3.01
C THR A 15 -7.45 -7.12 1.51
N GLY A 16 -7.19 -5.89 1.15
CA GLY A 16 -6.71 -5.46 -0.17
C GLY A 16 -5.42 -4.62 -0.06
N ALA A 17 -4.81 -4.64 1.13
CA ALA A 17 -3.67 -3.82 1.51
C ALA A 17 -2.39 -4.67 1.61
N THR A 18 -1.25 -4.04 1.35
CA THR A 18 0.06 -4.65 1.56
C THR A 18 0.48 -4.59 3.03
N VAL A 19 1.37 -5.49 3.44
CA VAL A 19 2.04 -5.38 4.75
C VAL A 19 2.92 -4.13 4.81
N GLY A 20 3.04 -3.53 6.00
CA GLY A 20 4.08 -2.56 6.30
C GLY A 20 5.30 -3.25 6.91
N THR A 21 6.52 -2.79 6.61
CA THR A 21 7.75 -3.39 7.18
C THR A 21 8.67 -2.32 7.77
N ILE A 22 9.24 -2.59 8.94
CA ILE A 22 10.23 -1.72 9.60
C ILE A 22 11.59 -2.39 9.53
N CYS A 23 12.41 -2.01 8.56
CA CYS A 23 13.74 -2.59 8.39
C CYS A 23 14.81 -1.84 9.21
N SER A 24 15.42 -2.48 10.20
CA SER A 24 16.60 -1.88 10.82
C SER A 24 17.73 -1.78 9.78
N ARG A 25 18.32 -0.59 9.58
CA ARG A 25 19.44 -0.34 8.63
C ARG A 25 20.67 -1.25 8.84
N ARG A 26 20.72 -2.03 9.92
CA ARG A 26 21.81 -2.96 10.26
C ARG A 26 21.49 -4.44 9.99
N GLY A 27 20.33 -4.78 9.41
CA GLY A 27 20.09 -6.11 8.84
C GLY A 27 20.01 -7.28 9.82
N TYR A 28 19.67 -7.04 11.10
CA TYR A 28 19.63 -8.10 12.12
C TYR A 28 18.21 -8.52 12.54
N SER A 29 17.22 -7.62 12.46
CA SER A 29 15.78 -7.91 12.64
C SER A 29 14.92 -6.70 12.25
N SER A 30 13.63 -6.95 12.06
CA SER A 30 12.62 -6.01 11.58
C SER A 30 11.24 -6.38 12.13
N LEU A 31 10.25 -5.55 11.89
CA LEU A 31 8.84 -5.82 12.21
C LEU A 31 8.02 -5.86 10.93
N THR A 32 7.04 -6.76 10.86
CA THR A 32 6.00 -6.75 9.82
C THR A 32 4.68 -6.37 10.46
N ILE A 33 3.98 -5.43 9.84
CA ILE A 33 2.67 -4.93 10.25
C ILE A 33 1.65 -5.43 9.22
N GLN A 34 0.74 -6.28 9.68
CA GLN A 34 -0.26 -6.95 8.86
C GLN A 34 -1.63 -6.29 9.05
N PRO A 35 -2.15 -5.55 8.05
CA PRO A 35 -3.51 -5.05 8.07
C PRO A 35 -4.51 -6.13 7.62
N GLY A 36 -5.76 -6.01 8.07
CA GLY A 36 -6.87 -6.76 7.49
C GLY A 36 -8.17 -6.54 8.26
N PHE A 37 -9.19 -7.33 7.93
CA PHE A 37 -10.50 -7.24 8.56
C PHE A 37 -11.25 -8.58 8.51
N TYR A 38 -12.30 -8.67 9.31
CA TYR A 38 -13.31 -9.72 9.26
C TYR A 38 -14.66 -9.11 8.86
N PRO A 39 -15.28 -9.54 7.74
CA PRO A 39 -16.61 -9.08 7.34
C PRO A 39 -17.68 -9.36 8.40
N TYR A 40 -17.53 -10.48 9.12
CA TYR A 40 -18.40 -10.87 10.23
C TYR A 40 -17.60 -11.60 11.30
N TRP A 41 -17.80 -11.27 12.58
CA TRP A 41 -17.19 -11.98 13.70
C TRP A 41 -18.13 -11.94 14.91
N GLU A 42 -18.56 -13.11 15.40
CA GLU A 42 -19.44 -13.22 16.59
C GLU A 42 -20.62 -12.23 16.66
N GLY A 43 -21.23 -11.93 15.51
CA GLY A 43 -22.36 -10.97 15.42
C GLY A 43 -21.95 -9.56 15.01
N ALA A 44 -20.70 -9.17 15.22
CA ALA A 44 -20.14 -7.91 14.72
C ALA A 44 -19.84 -7.98 13.22
N LYS A 45 -19.90 -6.84 12.53
CA LYS A 45 -19.66 -6.73 11.09
C LYS A 45 -18.56 -5.74 10.76
N TRP A 46 -17.71 -6.08 9.79
CA TRP A 46 -16.62 -5.25 9.26
C TRP A 46 -15.70 -4.74 10.36
N ILE A 47 -15.09 -5.67 11.10
CA ILE A 47 -14.13 -5.36 12.16
C ILE A 47 -12.70 -5.44 11.60
N GLY A 48 -11.91 -4.39 11.76
CA GLY A 48 -10.51 -4.40 11.32
C GLY A 48 -9.57 -4.94 12.38
N TYR A 49 -8.35 -5.26 11.95
CA TYR A 49 -7.23 -5.60 12.82
C TYR A 49 -5.91 -5.10 12.22
N LEU A 50 -4.91 -4.89 13.08
CA LEU A 50 -3.54 -4.59 12.67
C LEU A 50 -2.59 -5.34 13.60
N LYS A 51 -1.90 -6.34 13.06
CA LYS A 51 -1.01 -7.24 13.83
C LYS A 51 0.46 -6.93 13.58
N GLY A 52 1.27 -6.88 14.64
CA GLY A 52 2.73 -6.77 14.53
C GLY A 52 3.41 -8.11 14.75
N PHE A 53 4.26 -8.55 13.82
CA PHE A 53 5.07 -9.77 13.94
C PHE A 53 6.56 -9.48 13.84
N TRP A 54 7.36 -10.32 14.48
CA TRP A 54 8.81 -10.28 14.35
C TRP A 54 9.23 -10.74 12.96
N LEU A 55 10.24 -10.09 12.40
CA LEU A 55 10.90 -10.51 11.17
C LEU A 55 12.40 -10.63 11.43
N ASP A 56 12.90 -11.87 11.44
CA ASP A 56 14.31 -12.14 11.78
C ASP A 56 15.29 -11.79 10.64
N TYR A 57 16.59 -12.01 10.86
CA TYR A 57 17.64 -11.74 9.86
C TYR A 57 17.52 -12.59 8.58
N ASN A 58 16.84 -13.74 8.65
CA ASN A 58 16.50 -14.57 7.49
C ASN A 58 15.14 -14.16 6.89
N SER A 59 14.56 -13.04 7.32
CA SER A 59 13.21 -12.61 6.96
C SER A 59 12.13 -13.68 7.21
N ASN A 60 12.30 -14.47 8.27
CA ASN A 60 11.23 -15.33 8.78
C ASN A 60 10.31 -14.55 9.69
N LEU A 61 9.00 -14.75 9.49
CA LEU A 61 8.00 -14.29 10.42
C LEU A 61 8.07 -15.14 11.70
N ARG A 62 8.04 -14.47 12.85
CA ARG A 62 8.11 -15.11 14.16
C ARG A 62 7.02 -14.60 15.10
N GLU A 63 6.52 -15.52 15.90
CA GLU A 63 5.61 -15.24 17.01
C GLU A 63 6.34 -14.51 18.16
N ASP A 64 5.61 -13.90 19.08
CA ASP A 64 6.14 -13.33 20.34
C ASP A 64 5.80 -14.27 21.52
N ASN A 65 6.20 -15.54 21.41
CA ASN A 65 5.69 -16.64 22.24
C ASN A 65 6.57 -17.03 23.43
N VAL A 66 7.82 -16.55 23.51
CA VAL A 66 8.75 -16.90 24.60
C VAL A 66 8.78 -15.85 25.70
N GLU A 67 9.14 -14.62 25.38
CA GLU A 67 9.23 -13.49 26.31
C GLU A 67 8.65 -12.26 25.61
N LYS A 68 7.53 -11.72 26.11
CA LYS A 68 6.81 -10.63 25.43
C LYS A 68 7.74 -9.46 25.09
N TYR A 69 7.63 -8.98 23.86
CA TYR A 69 8.39 -7.87 23.30
C TYR A 69 9.90 -8.13 23.14
N TYR A 70 10.38 -9.36 23.33
CA TYR A 70 11.76 -9.74 23.04
C TYR A 70 11.81 -10.69 21.86
N LEU A 71 12.77 -10.48 20.97
CA LEU A 71 13.04 -11.40 19.88
C LEU A 71 14.04 -12.46 20.33
N ASN A 72 13.56 -13.65 20.70
CA ASN A 72 14.32 -14.80 21.19
C ASN A 72 14.76 -15.68 20.00
N LEU A 73 16.05 -15.63 19.65
CA LEU A 73 16.59 -16.33 18.47
C LEU A 73 17.48 -17.54 18.81
N ARG A 74 17.96 -17.65 20.06
CA ARG A 74 18.85 -18.74 20.49
C ARG A 74 18.56 -19.15 21.94
N GLY A 75 19.03 -20.34 22.33
CA GLY A 75 18.80 -20.93 23.65
C GLY A 75 17.79 -22.08 23.61
N GLY A 76 17.34 -22.52 24.79
CA GLY A 76 16.37 -23.64 24.90
C GLY A 76 14.94 -23.29 24.46
N ASN A 77 14.58 -22.00 24.50
CA ASN A 77 13.28 -21.49 24.06
C ASN A 77 13.51 -20.39 23.03
N ILE A 78 13.02 -20.59 21.81
CA ILE A 78 13.11 -19.63 20.71
C ILE A 78 11.70 -19.25 20.24
N ASP A 79 11.56 -18.00 19.79
CA ASP A 79 10.32 -17.56 19.17
C ASP A 79 10.10 -18.33 17.87
N LYS A 80 8.91 -18.91 17.73
CA LYS A 80 8.60 -19.88 16.69
C LYS A 80 8.51 -19.18 15.34
N ILE A 81 9.09 -19.82 14.32
CA ILE A 81 8.92 -19.39 12.94
C ILE A 81 7.54 -19.83 12.49
N PHE A 82 6.88 -19.04 11.66
CA PHE A 82 5.67 -19.48 10.98
C PHE A 82 5.64 -19.06 9.51
N GLN A 83 4.89 -19.82 8.70
CA GLN A 83 4.59 -19.49 7.31
C GLN A 83 3.08 -19.55 7.09
N PHE A 84 2.50 -18.47 6.56
CA PHE A 84 1.08 -18.44 6.19
C PHE A 84 0.81 -19.34 4.99
N VAL A 85 -0.33 -20.02 5.01
CA VAL A 85 -0.84 -20.80 3.90
C VAL A 85 -2.34 -20.57 3.77
N GLY A 86 -2.80 -20.48 2.52
CA GLY A 86 -4.20 -20.27 2.22
C GLY A 86 -4.68 -21.28 1.19
N LYS A 87 -5.95 -21.62 1.27
CA LYS A 87 -6.67 -22.40 0.26
C LYS A 87 -8.00 -21.71 0.00
N GLU A 88 -8.44 -21.73 -1.26
CA GLU A 88 -9.74 -21.16 -1.60
C GLU A 88 -10.82 -21.81 -0.74
N ASN A 89 -11.71 -20.96 -0.23
CA ASN A 89 -12.79 -21.35 0.65
C ASN A 89 -12.41 -21.94 2.01
N GLU A 90 -11.18 -21.74 2.48
CA GLU A 90 -10.72 -22.14 3.81
C GLU A 90 -10.30 -20.92 4.63
N ASN A 91 -10.23 -21.08 5.95
CA ASN A 91 -9.60 -20.07 6.81
C ASN A 91 -8.10 -19.98 6.50
N THR A 92 -7.53 -18.79 6.65
CA THR A 92 -6.09 -18.61 6.56
C THR A 92 -5.40 -19.32 7.72
N MET A 93 -4.44 -20.17 7.39
CA MET A 93 -3.71 -20.99 8.35
C MET A 93 -2.24 -20.60 8.36
N ALA A 94 -1.50 -21.08 9.35
CA ALA A 94 -0.06 -20.99 9.39
C ALA A 94 0.57 -22.30 9.88
N TRP A 95 1.68 -22.67 9.27
CA TRP A 95 2.53 -23.74 9.78
C TRP A 95 3.53 -23.17 10.76
N ILE A 96 3.60 -23.76 11.96
CA ILE A 96 4.60 -23.45 12.97
C ILE A 96 5.83 -24.32 12.72
N ILE A 97 6.97 -23.69 12.50
CA ILE A 97 8.23 -24.32 12.11
C ILE A 97 9.22 -24.16 13.26
N SER A 98 9.66 -25.29 13.80
CA SER A 98 10.67 -25.36 14.86
C SER A 98 12.09 -25.11 14.36
N ASN A 99 12.38 -25.58 13.14
CA ASN A 99 13.69 -25.47 12.51
C ASN A 99 13.53 -25.37 10.99
N GLU A 100 13.84 -24.20 10.43
CA GLU A 100 13.75 -23.94 8.98
C GLU A 100 14.80 -24.76 8.20
N THR A 101 16.00 -24.96 8.75
CA THR A 101 17.08 -25.69 8.07
C THR A 101 16.71 -27.14 7.80
N THR A 102 16.04 -27.80 8.76
CA THR A 102 15.56 -29.18 8.62
C THR A 102 14.09 -29.26 8.19
N CYS A 103 13.45 -28.12 7.94
CA CYS A 103 12.02 -27.98 7.68
C CYS A 103 11.12 -28.74 8.66
N THR A 104 11.44 -28.67 9.96
CA THR A 104 10.72 -29.44 10.98
C THR A 104 9.50 -28.66 11.47
N VAL A 105 8.32 -29.15 11.09
CA VAL A 105 7.01 -28.60 11.46
C VAL A 105 6.55 -29.10 12.82
N GLU A 106 5.98 -28.22 13.65
CA GLU A 106 5.35 -28.59 14.92
C GLU A 106 3.86 -28.85 14.77
N ARG A 107 3.14 -27.90 14.13
CA ARG A 107 1.69 -27.92 14.00
C ARG A 107 1.21 -26.95 12.93
N LYS A 108 -0.03 -27.13 12.48
CA LYS A 108 -0.81 -26.16 11.70
C LYS A 108 -1.79 -25.45 12.64
N VAL A 109 -1.86 -24.13 12.59
CA VAL A 109 -2.76 -23.30 13.42
C VAL A 109 -3.59 -22.37 12.55
N ASN A 110 -4.74 -21.93 13.06
CA ASN A 110 -5.46 -20.82 12.44
C ASN A 110 -4.62 -19.54 12.58
N ALA A 111 -4.61 -18.68 11.56
CA ALA A 111 -3.88 -17.40 11.61
C ALA A 111 -4.31 -16.48 12.78
N ILE A 112 -5.51 -16.65 13.33
CA ILE A 112 -5.95 -15.93 14.53
C ILE A 112 -5.22 -16.38 15.80
N GLU A 113 -4.75 -17.64 15.84
CA GLU A 113 -4.08 -18.21 17.01
C GLU A 113 -2.60 -17.81 17.09
N LEU A 114 -2.03 -17.29 15.99
CA LEU A 114 -0.67 -16.75 15.97
C LEU A 114 -0.50 -15.69 17.05
N ILE A 115 0.64 -15.69 17.72
CA ILE A 115 0.95 -14.76 18.81
C ILE A 115 1.68 -13.53 18.26
N PRO A 116 0.99 -12.40 18.00
CA PRO A 116 1.66 -11.18 17.57
C PRO A 116 2.30 -10.47 18.76
N ILE A 117 3.21 -9.55 18.47
CA ILE A 117 3.80 -8.62 19.44
C ILE A 117 2.73 -7.66 19.96
N PHE A 118 1.86 -7.19 19.07
CA PHE A 118 0.71 -6.36 19.38
C PHE A 118 -0.42 -6.60 18.37
N GLU A 119 -1.65 -6.33 18.81
CA GLU A 119 -2.83 -6.26 17.96
C GLU A 119 -3.62 -5.01 18.37
N VAL A 120 -3.75 -4.05 17.45
CA VAL A 120 -4.26 -2.71 17.80
C VAL A 120 -5.77 -2.68 18.02
N GLY A 121 -6.54 -3.56 17.37
CA GLY A 121 -7.99 -3.62 17.54
C GLY A 121 -8.40 -4.01 18.97
N CYS A 122 -7.68 -4.96 19.55
CA CYS A 122 -7.79 -5.44 20.92
C CYS A 122 -7.40 -4.35 21.91
N LYS A 123 -6.28 -3.65 21.67
CA LYS A 123 -5.88 -2.49 22.48
C LYS A 123 -6.95 -1.38 22.45
N LEU A 124 -7.48 -1.10 21.27
CA LEU A 124 -8.54 -0.10 21.10
C LEU A 124 -9.88 -0.55 21.70
N ALA A 125 -10.15 -1.85 21.74
CA ALA A 125 -11.33 -2.41 22.41
C ALA A 125 -11.28 -2.20 23.93
N GLU A 126 -10.09 -2.27 24.55
CA GLU A 126 -9.91 -1.95 25.99
C GLU A 126 -10.01 -0.46 26.31
N LYS A 127 -9.62 0.42 25.38
CA LYS A 127 -9.62 1.87 25.58
C LYS A 127 -11.04 2.43 25.54
N GLU A 128 -11.44 3.20 26.55
CA GLU A 128 -12.75 3.86 26.56
C GLU A 128 -12.83 4.92 25.45
N GLY A 129 -14.01 5.08 24.84
CA GLY A 129 -14.21 6.02 23.74
C GLY A 129 -13.86 7.46 24.09
N SER A 130 -14.16 7.88 25.32
CA SER A 130 -13.86 9.22 25.87
C SER A 130 -12.38 9.46 26.19
N GLU A 131 -11.55 8.42 26.24
CA GLU A 131 -10.11 8.53 26.48
C GLU A 131 -9.31 8.64 25.17
N ARG A 132 -9.99 8.62 24.02
CA ARG A 132 -9.36 8.69 22.69
C ARG A 132 -9.10 10.13 22.28
N ASN A 133 -7.94 10.35 21.69
CA ASN A 133 -7.58 11.65 21.10
C ASN A 133 -8.06 11.69 19.65
N ILE A 134 -9.32 12.05 19.43
CA ILE A 134 -9.90 12.13 18.09
C ILE A 134 -9.95 13.59 17.66
N PHE A 135 -9.31 13.90 16.54
CA PHE A 135 -9.28 15.23 15.94
C PHE A 135 -10.06 15.23 14.64
N VAL A 136 -10.76 16.33 14.39
CA VAL A 136 -11.58 16.57 13.19
C VAL A 136 -11.03 17.77 12.44
N ASN A 137 -11.17 17.80 11.11
CA ASN A 137 -11.00 19.05 10.38
C ASN A 137 -12.23 19.93 10.55
N TYR A 138 -12.11 20.96 11.39
CA TYR A 138 -13.12 22.01 11.55
C TYR A 138 -12.45 23.37 11.33
N GLU A 139 -13.03 24.17 10.43
CA GLU A 139 -12.50 25.48 10.01
C GLU A 139 -11.04 25.46 9.50
N ASN A 140 -10.62 24.38 8.83
CA ASN A 140 -9.23 24.16 8.36
C ASN A 140 -8.21 24.04 9.50
N SER A 141 -8.63 23.57 10.66
CA SER A 141 -7.76 23.27 11.79
C SER A 141 -8.11 21.94 12.44
N LEU A 142 -7.16 21.33 13.16
CA LEU A 142 -7.43 20.14 13.95
C LEU A 142 -8.11 20.52 15.25
N THR A 143 -9.42 20.28 15.33
CA THR A 143 -10.25 20.52 16.52
C THR A 143 -10.53 19.20 17.21
N SER A 144 -10.71 19.20 18.53
CA SER A 144 -11.15 18.00 19.25
C SER A 144 -12.53 17.59 18.75
N ILE A 145 -12.79 16.29 18.59
CA ILE A 145 -14.13 15.80 18.27
C ILE A 145 -15.16 16.18 19.34
N ASP A 146 -14.69 16.45 20.56
CA ASP A 146 -15.53 16.83 21.69
C ASP A 146 -15.90 18.31 21.78
N ASP A 147 -15.39 19.14 20.86
CA ASP A 147 -15.69 20.55 20.78
C ASP A 147 -17.20 20.83 20.58
N SER A 148 -17.76 21.76 21.35
CA SER A 148 -19.21 22.02 21.35
C SER A 148 -19.70 22.61 20.04
N ASP A 149 -18.92 23.51 19.44
CA ASP A 149 -19.31 24.23 18.23
C ASP A 149 -19.26 23.25 17.04
N PHE A 150 -18.25 22.38 17.03
CA PHE A 150 -18.18 21.28 16.07
C PHE A 150 -19.36 20.32 16.20
N LYS A 151 -19.74 19.88 17.41
CA LYS A 151 -20.88 18.95 17.61
C LYS A 151 -22.18 19.56 17.13
N GLU A 152 -22.44 20.82 17.47
CA GLU A 152 -23.63 21.53 17.01
C GLU A 152 -23.67 21.59 15.47
N TRP A 153 -22.54 21.94 14.84
CA TRP A 153 -22.44 21.93 13.38
C TRP A 153 -22.68 20.54 12.77
N LEU A 154 -22.10 19.49 13.35
CA LEU A 154 -22.23 18.11 12.87
C LEU A 154 -23.68 17.59 12.98
N TYR A 155 -24.37 17.92 14.08
CA TYR A 155 -25.75 17.49 14.28
C TYR A 155 -26.69 18.17 13.29
N ASN A 156 -26.50 19.47 13.05
CA ASN A 156 -27.23 20.21 12.02
C ASN A 156 -26.95 19.68 10.61
N LEU A 157 -25.72 19.24 10.33
CA LEU A 157 -25.35 18.60 9.06
C LEU A 157 -26.14 17.31 8.86
N TRP A 158 -26.14 16.40 9.85
CA TRP A 158 -26.87 15.14 9.75
C TRP A 158 -28.39 15.31 9.72
N GLU A 159 -28.94 16.27 10.46
CA GLU A 159 -30.36 16.65 10.37
C GLU A 159 -30.73 17.05 8.94
N GLN A 160 -29.92 17.88 8.27
CA GLN A 160 -30.21 18.28 6.88
C GLN A 160 -30.11 17.13 5.88
N ILE A 161 -29.24 16.15 6.11
CA ILE A 161 -29.06 15.00 5.21
C ILE A 161 -30.20 13.97 5.40
N THR A 162 -30.60 13.72 6.64
CA THR A 162 -31.41 12.54 7.00
C THR A 162 -32.73 12.87 7.71
N GLY A 163 -32.91 14.09 8.19
CA GLY A 163 -34.06 14.52 8.98
C GLY A 163 -34.05 14.02 10.43
N ILE A 164 -32.90 13.54 10.93
CA ILE A 164 -32.79 13.07 12.32
C ILE A 164 -32.80 14.23 13.32
N ASN A 165 -33.26 13.97 14.54
CA ASN A 165 -33.22 14.93 15.63
C ASN A 165 -31.89 14.87 16.41
N ASN A 166 -31.64 15.90 17.23
CA ASN A 166 -30.42 15.99 18.06
C ASN A 166 -30.22 14.78 18.98
N SER A 167 -31.28 14.18 19.52
CA SER A 167 -31.14 12.98 20.37
C SER A 167 -30.60 11.79 19.58
N THR A 168 -30.98 11.64 18.31
CA THR A 168 -30.47 10.59 17.42
C THR A 168 -29.06 10.90 16.98
N ALA A 169 -28.76 12.17 16.66
CA ALA A 169 -27.41 12.61 16.33
C ALA A 169 -26.42 12.33 17.49
N GLU A 170 -26.81 12.60 18.73
CA GLU A 170 -26.03 12.27 19.94
C GLU A 170 -25.77 10.76 20.08
N CYS A 171 -26.77 9.91 19.78
CA CYS A 171 -26.57 8.46 19.76
C CYS A 171 -25.55 8.04 18.70
N ILE A 172 -25.65 8.58 17.48
CA ILE A 172 -24.72 8.30 16.37
C ILE A 172 -23.32 8.77 16.75
N PHE A 173 -23.18 9.96 17.34
CA PHE A 173 -21.91 10.50 17.80
C PHE A 173 -21.24 9.55 18.81
N ASN A 174 -21.96 9.18 19.87
CA ASN A 174 -21.45 8.25 20.89
C ASN A 174 -21.09 6.89 20.31
N TYR A 175 -21.88 6.40 19.33
CA TYR A 175 -21.55 5.21 18.58
C TYR A 175 -20.21 5.38 17.84
N LEU A 176 -20.00 6.44 17.07
CA LEU A 176 -18.79 6.64 16.26
C LEU A 176 -17.50 6.67 17.10
N ILE A 177 -17.51 7.38 18.23
CA ILE A 177 -16.32 7.46 19.10
C ILE A 177 -16.07 6.17 19.89
N GLY A 178 -17.09 5.31 19.99
CA GLY A 178 -17.03 4.02 20.67
C GLY A 178 -17.36 4.10 22.16
N ASN A 179 -18.24 5.03 22.55
CA ASN A 179 -18.80 5.08 23.90
C ASN A 179 -19.92 4.05 24.07
N GLU A 180 -20.14 3.62 25.32
CA GLU A 180 -21.33 2.86 25.66
C GLU A 180 -22.60 3.67 25.37
N LEU A 181 -23.56 3.03 24.70
CA LEU A 181 -24.82 3.65 24.37
C LEU A 181 -25.79 3.57 25.56
N ASN A 182 -26.40 4.71 25.90
CA ASN A 182 -27.44 4.75 26.92
C ASN A 182 -28.72 4.02 26.45
N SER A 183 -29.63 3.75 27.39
CA SER A 183 -30.90 3.04 27.13
C SER A 183 -31.81 3.73 26.11
N ASN A 184 -31.69 5.05 25.93
CA ASN A 184 -32.47 5.80 24.93
C ASN A 184 -31.98 5.51 23.50
N CYS A 185 -30.72 5.09 23.34
CA CYS A 185 -30.14 4.74 22.04
C CYS A 185 -30.37 3.28 21.65
N SER A 186 -30.72 2.40 22.59
CA SER A 186 -30.73 0.94 22.38
C SER A 186 -31.69 0.44 21.29
N ASN A 187 -32.76 1.19 20.98
CA ASN A 187 -33.71 0.85 19.91
C ASN A 187 -33.58 1.76 18.68
N ASN A 188 -32.58 2.64 18.65
CA ASN A 188 -32.43 3.62 17.59
C ASN A 188 -31.82 2.97 16.33
N PRO A 189 -32.51 2.92 15.18
CA PRO A 189 -32.06 2.20 13.99
C PRO A 189 -30.71 2.67 13.44
N TRP A 190 -30.26 3.88 13.80
CA TRP A 190 -28.99 4.47 13.36
C TRP A 190 -27.76 3.96 14.13
N VAL A 191 -27.94 3.15 15.16
CA VAL A 191 -26.85 2.60 16.00
C VAL A 191 -27.02 1.11 16.34
N LEU A 192 -27.81 0.38 15.53
CA LEU A 192 -28.09 -1.05 15.72
C LEU A 192 -27.10 -1.99 15.04
N ARG A 193 -26.13 -1.48 14.28
CA ARG A 193 -25.04 -2.32 13.78
C ARG A 193 -24.21 -2.82 14.98
N SER A 194 -24.17 -4.14 15.18
CA SER A 194 -23.39 -4.72 16.26
C SER A 194 -21.88 -4.53 16.04
N ARG A 195 -21.20 -4.13 17.11
CA ARG A 195 -19.73 -4.06 17.25
C ARG A 195 -19.26 -4.54 18.62
N GLU A 196 -20.16 -5.10 19.42
CA GLU A 196 -19.85 -5.62 20.76
C GLU A 196 -19.96 -7.14 20.74
N PHE A 197 -18.92 -7.81 21.23
CA PHE A 197 -18.83 -9.27 21.34
C PHE A 197 -17.75 -9.65 22.35
N ASP A 198 -17.65 -10.93 22.71
CA ASP A 198 -16.64 -11.43 23.63
C ASP A 198 -15.28 -11.50 22.93
N VAL A 199 -14.35 -10.63 23.33
CA VAL A 199 -13.04 -10.55 22.67
C VAL A 199 -12.06 -11.62 23.14
N SER A 200 -12.46 -12.52 24.05
CA SER A 200 -11.58 -13.51 24.69
C SER A 200 -10.84 -14.39 23.68
N ASP A 201 -11.46 -14.75 22.56
CA ASP A 201 -10.84 -15.61 21.55
C ASP A 201 -9.88 -14.82 20.63
N ILE A 202 -10.32 -13.67 20.10
CA ILE A 202 -9.52 -12.86 19.17
C ILE A 202 -8.36 -12.13 19.87
N CYS A 203 -8.51 -11.80 21.16
CA CYS A 203 -7.52 -11.08 21.95
C CYS A 203 -6.79 -11.96 22.99
N ARG A 204 -6.93 -13.29 22.90
CA ARG A 204 -6.38 -14.23 23.90
C ARG A 204 -4.90 -14.01 24.21
N ASN A 205 -4.13 -13.66 23.19
CA ASN A 205 -2.67 -13.50 23.27
C ASN A 205 -2.27 -12.25 24.06
N LEU A 206 -3.18 -11.28 24.17
CA LEU A 206 -3.02 -10.08 24.99
C LEU A 206 -3.63 -10.26 26.39
N GLY A 207 -4.37 -11.35 26.64
CA GLY A 207 -5.02 -11.61 27.93
C GLY A 207 -6.28 -10.78 28.17
N ILE A 208 -6.85 -10.21 27.11
CA ILE A 208 -8.03 -9.35 27.14
C ILE A 208 -9.26 -10.24 26.96
N THR A 209 -10.24 -10.09 27.85
CA THR A 209 -11.42 -10.97 27.90
C THR A 209 -12.71 -10.19 28.12
N GLY A 210 -13.84 -10.86 27.88
CA GLY A 210 -15.18 -10.34 28.10
C GLY A 210 -15.74 -9.53 26.93
N ASN A 211 -16.99 -9.10 27.08
CA ASN A 211 -17.66 -8.29 26.07
C ASN A 211 -17.02 -6.90 25.97
N LYS A 212 -16.61 -6.50 24.77
CA LYS A 212 -16.01 -5.19 24.49
C LYS A 212 -16.57 -4.60 23.21
N ILE A 213 -16.64 -3.28 23.16
CA ILE A 213 -16.96 -2.54 21.92
C ILE A 213 -15.71 -2.50 21.04
N TRP A 214 -15.77 -3.16 19.88
CA TRP A 214 -14.74 -3.11 18.85
C TRP A 214 -14.85 -1.81 18.06
N LYS A 215 -13.84 -0.94 18.21
CA LYS A 215 -13.88 0.42 17.67
C LYS A 215 -13.24 0.54 16.29
N LEU A 216 -12.30 -0.34 15.95
CA LEU A 216 -11.58 -0.32 14.69
C LEU A 216 -12.45 -0.87 13.55
N GLY A 217 -12.82 0.00 12.60
CA GLY A 217 -13.48 -0.42 11.36
C GLY A 217 -12.57 -1.29 10.47
N ASP A 218 -13.09 -1.76 9.34
CA ASP A 218 -12.34 -2.59 8.41
C ASP A 218 -11.23 -1.83 7.65
N ILE A 219 -10.12 -2.52 7.41
CA ILE A 219 -8.96 -2.05 6.64
C ILE A 219 -8.89 -2.87 5.34
N ILE A 220 -9.42 -2.33 4.24
CA ILE A 220 -9.42 -3.03 2.95
C ILE A 220 -8.21 -2.59 2.13
N PHE A 221 -8.18 -1.37 1.58
CA PHE A 221 -7.14 -0.94 0.63
C PHE A 221 -6.11 0.03 1.23
N SER A 222 -6.20 0.30 2.53
CA SER A 222 -5.29 1.20 3.24
C SER A 222 -3.99 0.51 3.63
N ASN A 223 -2.95 0.71 2.82
CA ASN A 223 -1.59 0.29 3.15
C ASN A 223 -1.08 1.04 4.40
N PRO A 224 -0.49 0.36 5.40
CA PRO A 224 0.05 1.02 6.58
C PRO A 224 1.26 1.89 6.21
N SER A 225 1.18 3.19 6.46
CA SER A 225 2.32 4.11 6.33
C SER A 225 3.11 4.15 7.62
N ILE A 226 4.43 4.11 7.54
CA ILE A 226 5.30 3.98 8.72
C ILE A 226 6.28 5.13 8.78
N VAL A 227 6.46 5.71 9.97
CA VAL A 227 7.51 6.68 10.26
C VAL A 227 8.36 6.17 11.40
N SER A 228 9.68 6.39 11.32
CA SER A 228 10.63 6.07 12.38
C SER A 228 11.88 6.96 12.29
N LYS A 229 12.93 6.61 13.05
CA LYS A 229 14.29 7.17 12.88
C LYS A 229 14.96 6.85 11.53
N ILE A 230 14.37 5.97 10.72
CA ILE A 230 14.82 5.67 9.37
C ILE A 230 14.32 6.80 8.45
N SER A 231 15.16 7.25 7.52
CA SER A 231 14.80 8.30 6.56
C SER A 231 13.64 7.85 5.67
N ASN A 232 12.64 8.71 5.48
CA ASN A 232 11.50 8.44 4.59
C ASN A 232 11.92 8.43 3.11
N ASN A 233 12.92 9.24 2.75
CA ASN A 233 13.48 9.33 1.40
C ASN A 233 14.98 9.09 1.39
N ILE A 234 15.56 8.97 0.19
CA ILE A 234 17.00 8.72 0.00
C ILE A 234 17.75 9.91 -0.60
N TYR A 235 17.27 11.16 -0.44
CA TYR A 235 17.87 12.35 -1.07
C TYR A 235 19.36 12.55 -0.75
N HIS A 236 19.80 12.14 0.45
CA HIS A 236 21.21 12.20 0.87
C HIS A 236 22.11 11.21 0.12
N LEU A 237 21.55 10.11 -0.39
CA LEU A 237 22.26 9.11 -1.20
C LEU A 237 22.11 9.42 -2.68
N ARG A 238 20.89 9.67 -3.15
CA ARG A 238 20.57 9.87 -4.56
C ARG A 238 21.07 11.21 -5.10
N TYR A 239 20.86 12.29 -4.34
CA TYR A 239 21.17 13.66 -4.76
C TYR A 239 22.31 14.31 -3.98
N PHE A 240 23.00 13.56 -3.11
CA PHE A 240 24.06 14.07 -2.23
C PHE A 240 23.64 15.30 -1.41
N ASP A 241 22.37 15.35 -0.99
CA ASP A 241 21.82 16.49 -0.27
C ASP A 241 22.33 16.52 1.19
N SER A 242 23.26 17.43 1.47
CA SER A 242 23.82 17.60 2.81
C SER A 242 22.79 18.10 3.82
N THR A 243 21.82 18.92 3.40
CA THR A 243 20.79 19.48 4.29
C THR A 243 19.81 18.40 4.75
N TYR A 244 19.45 17.48 3.85
CA TYR A 244 18.62 16.33 4.21
C TYR A 244 19.38 15.35 5.09
N ARG A 245 20.68 15.12 4.81
CA ARG A 245 21.54 14.31 5.67
C ARG A 245 21.60 14.89 7.10
N GLU A 246 21.73 16.20 7.23
CA GLU A 246 21.72 16.90 8.51
C GLU A 246 20.37 16.74 9.22
N TYR A 247 19.26 16.91 8.50
CA TYR A 247 17.89 16.73 9.02
C TYR A 247 17.66 15.33 9.59
N ILE A 248 17.95 14.29 8.82
CA ILE A 248 17.77 12.91 9.31
C ILE A 248 18.79 12.53 10.39
N SER A 249 19.89 13.28 10.55
CA SER A 249 20.90 13.05 11.59
C SER A 249 20.65 13.90 12.85
N SER A 250 19.64 14.77 12.85
CA SER A 250 19.31 15.60 14.00
C SER A 250 18.93 14.73 15.21
N GLU A 251 19.12 15.28 16.40
CA GLU A 251 18.77 14.57 17.63
C GLU A 251 17.27 14.27 17.71
N SER A 252 16.41 15.21 17.30
CA SER A 252 14.96 15.02 17.27
C SER A 252 14.57 13.90 16.32
N TYR A 253 15.07 13.91 15.08
CA TYR A 253 14.79 12.86 14.09
C TYR A 253 15.25 11.48 14.57
N GLN A 254 16.46 11.39 15.15
CA GLN A 254 17.01 10.13 15.65
C GLN A 254 16.34 9.61 16.93
N LYS A 255 15.54 10.44 17.62
CA LYS A 255 14.73 10.08 18.79
C LYS A 255 13.29 9.70 18.43
N ARG A 256 12.85 9.92 17.19
CA ARG A 256 11.49 9.56 16.74
C ARG A 256 11.18 8.10 17.03
N ASN A 257 10.07 7.88 17.72
CA ASN A 257 9.50 6.54 17.88
C ASN A 257 8.95 6.05 16.54
N THR A 258 8.70 4.74 16.44
CA THR A 258 8.03 4.19 15.27
C THR A 258 6.53 4.29 15.43
N TYR A 259 5.88 4.89 14.44
CA TYR A 259 4.43 5.02 14.36
C TYR A 259 3.94 4.42 13.04
N VAL A 260 2.72 3.90 13.06
CA VAL A 260 2.02 3.42 11.88
C VAL A 260 0.72 4.17 11.72
N PHE A 261 0.43 4.58 10.49
CA PHE A 261 -0.78 5.29 10.09
C PHE A 261 -1.61 4.43 9.14
N VAL A 262 -2.90 4.28 9.43
CA VAL A 262 -3.80 3.48 8.60
C VAL A 262 -5.17 4.16 8.51
N GLY A 263 -5.68 4.27 7.29
CA GLY A 263 -7.04 4.74 7.02
C GLY A 263 -8.04 3.60 7.22
N VAL A 264 -9.15 3.89 7.87
CA VAL A 264 -10.12 2.88 8.29
C VAL A 264 -11.55 3.32 7.93
N ASN A 265 -12.40 2.35 7.62
CA ASN A 265 -13.78 2.59 7.17
C ASN A 265 -14.75 3.07 8.26
N ASP A 266 -14.29 3.23 9.50
CA ASP A 266 -14.95 4.02 10.55
C ASP A 266 -14.87 5.53 10.31
N GLY A 267 -14.23 5.95 9.23
CA GLY A 267 -14.09 7.34 8.81
C GLY A 267 -12.82 8.00 9.28
N MET A 268 -11.86 7.23 9.78
CA MET A 268 -10.75 7.77 10.52
C MET A 268 -9.38 7.32 9.98
N LEU A 269 -8.39 8.21 10.08
CA LEU A 269 -6.98 7.87 9.97
C LEU A 269 -6.43 7.70 11.39
N HIS A 270 -6.03 6.48 11.74
CA HIS A 270 -5.48 6.17 13.05
C HIS A 270 -3.96 6.26 13.05
N ALA A 271 -3.38 6.79 14.13
CA ALA A 271 -1.96 6.74 14.42
C ALA A 271 -1.69 5.82 15.61
N PHE A 272 -1.07 4.66 15.36
CA PHE A 272 -0.70 3.71 16.40
C PHE A 272 0.79 3.75 16.69
N ARG A 273 1.17 3.64 17.96
CA ARG A 273 2.57 3.51 18.35
C ARG A 273 3.04 2.07 18.20
N VAL A 274 4.02 1.86 17.33
CA VAL A 274 4.69 0.56 17.19
C VAL A 274 5.81 0.42 18.23
N GLY A 275 6.47 1.52 18.57
CA GLY A 275 7.57 1.54 19.54
C GLY A 275 8.95 1.65 18.89
N THR A 276 10.00 1.29 19.63
CA THR A 276 11.39 1.40 19.19
C THR A 276 12.13 0.09 19.44
N LEU A 277 12.84 -0.39 18.40
CA LEU A 277 13.74 -1.53 18.53
C LEU A 277 15.01 -1.12 19.27
N THR A 278 15.22 -1.73 20.43
CA THR A 278 16.36 -1.49 21.33
C THR A 278 17.21 -2.75 21.44
N LEU A 279 18.54 -2.58 21.33
CA LEU A 279 19.50 -3.67 21.51
C LEU A 279 19.60 -4.03 23.00
N THR A 280 19.55 -5.31 23.31
CA THR A 280 19.65 -5.79 24.70
C THR A 280 21.10 -6.06 25.13
N GLY A 281 21.98 -6.34 24.16
CA GLY A 281 23.34 -6.85 24.40
C GLY A 281 23.41 -8.37 24.61
N ASP A 282 22.27 -9.06 24.69
CA ASP A 282 22.20 -10.52 24.83
C ASP A 282 22.05 -11.18 23.43
N PRO A 283 23.00 -12.02 22.99
CA PRO A 283 22.91 -12.68 21.68
C PRO A 283 21.76 -13.70 21.57
N ASN A 284 21.18 -14.16 22.68
CA ASN A 284 20.00 -15.03 22.67
C ASN A 284 18.71 -14.26 22.40
N LYS A 285 18.63 -13.04 22.94
CA LYS A 285 17.49 -12.11 22.76
C LYS A 285 17.96 -10.75 22.29
N PRO A 286 18.48 -10.61 21.07
CA PRO A 286 19.21 -9.43 20.62
C PRO A 286 18.40 -8.12 20.61
N TYR A 287 17.07 -8.22 20.51
CA TYR A 287 16.19 -7.07 20.41
C TYR A 287 15.06 -7.13 21.41
N LYS A 288 14.71 -5.94 21.92
CA LYS A 288 13.49 -5.66 22.67
C LYS A 288 12.73 -4.52 21.99
N LEU A 289 11.41 -4.63 21.90
CA LEU A 289 10.55 -3.51 21.54
C LEU A 289 10.20 -2.71 22.80
N THR A 290 10.42 -1.40 22.78
CA THR A 290 10.12 -0.48 23.90
C THR A 290 9.27 0.69 23.43
N ASN A 291 8.62 1.40 24.36
CA ASN A 291 7.81 2.58 24.05
C ASN A 291 8.59 3.67 23.29
N SER A 292 9.87 3.84 23.66
CA SER A 292 10.79 4.80 23.05
C SER A 292 12.24 4.37 23.26
N LYS A 293 13.17 5.07 22.61
CA LYS A 293 14.62 4.82 22.71
C LYS A 293 15.15 4.89 24.15
N ASP A 294 14.62 5.82 24.95
CA ASP A 294 15.09 6.12 26.30
C ASP A 294 14.19 5.50 27.39
N SER A 295 13.23 4.64 27.00
CA SER A 295 12.30 3.97 27.91
C SER A 295 12.51 2.46 27.90
N SER A 296 12.42 1.82 29.07
CA SER A 296 12.36 0.37 29.21
C SER A 296 10.94 -0.19 29.22
N SER A 297 9.92 0.69 29.28
CA SER A 297 8.50 0.35 29.31
C SER A 297 8.00 -0.11 27.95
N THR A 298 6.91 -0.88 27.96
CA THR A 298 6.24 -1.48 26.78
C THR A 298 4.74 -1.20 26.75
N THR A 299 4.24 -0.37 27.68
CA THR A 299 2.79 -0.13 27.87
C THR A 299 2.11 0.61 26.73
N LEU A 300 2.87 1.30 25.87
CA LEU A 300 2.34 2.10 24.77
C LEU A 300 2.46 1.39 23.40
N ILE A 301 2.95 0.15 23.38
CA ILE A 301 3.06 -0.63 22.13
C ILE A 301 1.66 -1.06 21.71
N GLY A 302 1.30 -0.74 20.45
CA GLY A 302 -0.02 -1.00 19.87
C GLY A 302 -1.10 -0.01 20.29
N GLU A 303 -0.78 0.99 21.12
CA GLU A 303 -1.75 1.99 21.57
C GLU A 303 -2.04 3.04 20.49
N GLU A 304 -3.29 3.52 20.46
CA GLU A 304 -3.71 4.64 19.63
C GLU A 304 -3.27 5.97 20.26
N GLU A 305 -2.41 6.71 19.55
CA GLU A 305 -1.90 8.01 19.99
C GLU A 305 -2.90 9.13 19.73
N TRP A 306 -3.39 9.16 18.50
CA TRP A 306 -4.39 10.09 18.01
C TRP A 306 -5.02 9.55 16.74
N THR A 307 -6.15 10.13 16.39
CA THR A 307 -6.93 9.77 15.22
C THR A 307 -7.45 11.03 14.53
N PHE A 308 -7.47 11.03 13.20
CA PHE A 308 -7.91 12.17 12.39
C PHE A 308 -9.14 11.83 11.54
N VAL A 309 -10.14 12.70 11.56
CA VAL A 309 -11.38 12.60 10.79
C VAL A 309 -11.44 13.77 9.79
N PRO A 310 -11.26 13.52 8.48
CA PRO A 310 -11.40 14.53 7.43
C PRO A 310 -12.81 15.12 7.43
N LYS A 311 -12.94 16.42 7.14
CA LYS A 311 -14.25 17.10 7.08
C LYS A 311 -15.18 16.42 6.08
N ASN A 312 -14.64 16.01 4.94
CA ASN A 312 -15.44 15.45 3.87
C ASN A 312 -16.01 14.06 4.16
N VAL A 313 -15.56 13.37 5.21
CA VAL A 313 -16.11 12.06 5.58
C VAL A 313 -17.38 12.17 6.43
N LEU A 314 -17.55 13.30 7.13
CA LEU A 314 -18.57 13.48 8.19
C LEU A 314 -20.02 13.27 7.72
N PRO A 315 -20.44 13.70 6.51
CA PRO A 315 -21.78 13.40 5.99
C PRO A 315 -22.11 11.91 5.91
N TYR A 316 -21.11 11.07 5.64
CA TYR A 316 -21.29 9.63 5.38
C TYR A 316 -21.36 8.82 6.67
N LEU A 317 -20.79 9.35 7.77
CA LEU A 317 -20.73 8.65 9.05
C LEU A 317 -22.10 8.48 9.73
N VAL A 318 -23.11 9.24 9.29
CA VAL A 318 -24.49 9.08 9.77
C VAL A 318 -25.00 7.65 9.58
N TRP A 319 -24.56 6.95 8.51
CA TRP A 319 -25.00 5.59 8.21
C TRP A 319 -24.15 4.49 8.86
N TYR A 320 -23.01 4.82 9.46
CA TYR A 320 -22.02 3.81 9.91
C TYR A 320 -22.59 2.80 10.91
N GLY A 321 -23.48 3.26 11.81
CA GLY A 321 -24.15 2.44 12.82
C GLY A 321 -25.52 1.91 12.41
N HIS A 322 -26.01 2.22 11.20
CA HIS A 322 -27.38 1.92 10.81
C HIS A 322 -27.64 0.40 10.73
N LYS A 323 -28.84 -0.07 11.11
CA LYS A 323 -29.22 -1.49 11.09
C LYS A 323 -29.06 -2.16 9.72
N ASP A 324 -29.29 -1.39 8.66
CA ASP A 324 -29.23 -1.82 7.27
C ASP A 324 -27.87 -1.54 6.62
N TYR A 325 -26.82 -1.25 7.43
CA TYR A 325 -25.48 -0.95 6.93
C TYR A 325 -24.94 -2.10 6.04
N CYS A 326 -24.62 -1.76 4.80
CA CYS A 326 -24.16 -2.68 3.76
C CYS A 326 -22.79 -2.23 3.21
N HIS A 327 -21.86 -1.91 4.12
CA HIS A 327 -20.51 -1.38 3.84
C HIS A 327 -20.50 -0.08 3.03
N ILE A 328 -19.94 0.97 3.61
CA ILE A 328 -19.77 2.26 2.93
C ILE A 328 -18.30 2.61 3.06
N PRO A 329 -17.55 2.61 1.95
CA PRO A 329 -16.17 3.07 1.97
C PRO A 329 -16.12 4.52 2.44
N THR A 330 -15.19 4.83 3.34
CA THR A 330 -14.98 6.18 3.86
C THR A 330 -13.52 6.60 3.71
N ILE A 331 -12.62 6.10 4.56
CA ILE A 331 -11.16 6.23 4.38
C ILE A 331 -10.59 4.85 4.12
N ASP A 332 -10.60 4.46 2.86
CA ASP A 332 -10.20 3.12 2.44
C ASP A 332 -9.17 3.18 1.33
N TYR A 333 -8.15 4.01 1.52
CA TYR A 333 -7.11 4.19 0.53
C TYR A 333 -5.75 4.41 1.15
N ARG A 334 -4.74 4.22 0.29
CA ARG A 334 -3.33 4.29 0.66
C ARG A 334 -2.98 5.71 1.14
N SER A 335 -2.08 5.76 2.11
CA SER A 335 -1.41 6.99 2.54
C SER A 335 0.07 6.94 2.14
N ILE A 336 0.74 8.09 2.16
CA ILE A 336 2.19 8.20 1.98
C ILE A 336 2.74 9.11 3.07
N VAL A 337 3.93 8.77 3.58
CA VAL A 337 4.74 9.72 4.34
C VAL A 337 5.98 10.09 3.54
N ILE A 338 6.23 11.39 3.41
CA ILE A 338 7.40 11.92 2.69
C ILE A 338 8.08 13.01 3.50
N ASP A 339 9.37 13.20 3.27
CA ASP A 339 10.05 14.42 3.68
C ASP A 339 10.08 15.43 2.52
N ALA A 340 9.68 16.67 2.77
CA ALA A 340 9.64 17.73 1.78
C ALA A 340 10.25 19.03 2.31
N SER A 341 10.97 19.76 1.45
CA SER A 341 11.60 21.04 1.82
C SER A 341 10.66 22.22 1.59
N ILE A 342 9.57 22.26 2.36
CA ILE A 342 8.49 23.25 2.21
C ILE A 342 8.52 24.38 3.26
N ASN A 343 9.39 24.29 4.26
CA ASN A 343 9.52 25.32 5.29
C ASN A 343 10.48 26.45 4.86
N GLY A 344 10.00 27.27 3.92
CA GLY A 344 10.69 28.43 3.35
C GLY A 344 10.11 28.80 1.99
N GLY A 345 10.65 29.83 1.35
CA GLY A 345 10.35 30.17 -0.04
C GLY A 345 11.03 29.22 -1.02
N ALA A 346 10.39 28.95 -2.17
CA ALA A 346 10.90 28.00 -3.17
C ALA A 346 12.30 28.36 -3.71
N THR A 347 12.62 29.66 -3.82
CA THR A 347 13.90 30.17 -4.33
C THR A 347 14.96 30.38 -3.24
N GLU A 348 14.59 30.18 -1.97
CA GLU A 348 15.51 30.31 -0.86
C GLU A 348 16.47 29.12 -0.80
N LYS A 349 17.68 29.38 -0.29
CA LYS A 349 18.67 28.32 -0.09
C LYS A 349 18.10 27.32 0.92
N ARG A 350 18.08 26.04 0.54
CA ARG A 350 17.60 24.98 1.43
C ARG A 350 18.54 24.85 2.62
N THR A 351 17.96 24.65 3.80
CA THR A 351 18.67 24.39 5.05
C THR A 351 18.06 23.19 5.76
N VAL A 352 18.66 22.73 6.86
CA VAL A 352 18.09 21.69 7.72
C VAL A 352 16.66 22.04 8.17
N ASN A 353 16.39 23.31 8.47
CA ASN A 353 15.08 23.78 8.95
C ASN A 353 14.02 23.85 7.85
N SER A 354 14.40 23.68 6.59
CA SER A 354 13.47 23.69 5.47
C SER A 354 12.65 22.40 5.38
N TRP A 355 13.13 21.31 5.96
CA TRP A 355 12.53 19.99 5.89
C TRP A 355 11.34 19.83 6.84
N ARG A 356 10.31 19.12 6.37
CA ARG A 356 9.13 18.69 7.11
C ARG A 356 8.77 17.25 6.74
N THR A 357 8.23 16.50 7.70
CA THR A 357 7.70 15.15 7.52
C THR A 357 6.19 15.24 7.34
N LEU A 358 5.70 14.92 6.15
CA LEU A 358 4.30 15.10 5.78
C LEU A 358 3.61 13.75 5.60
N LEU A 359 2.43 13.61 6.17
CA LEU A 359 1.50 12.52 5.84
C LEU A 359 0.47 13.02 4.85
N ILE A 360 0.32 12.29 3.76
CA ILE A 360 -0.67 12.54 2.72
C ILE A 360 -1.63 11.37 2.74
N GLY A 361 -2.91 11.65 2.95
CA GLY A 361 -3.96 10.63 2.98
C GLY A 361 -5.12 11.01 2.07
N MET A 362 -5.92 10.00 1.76
CA MET A 362 -6.97 10.08 0.76
C MET A 362 -8.18 9.26 1.21
N MET A 363 -9.37 9.70 0.84
CA MET A 363 -10.60 8.93 1.09
C MET A 363 -10.74 7.74 0.12
N GLY A 364 -10.24 7.87 -1.12
CA GLY A 364 -10.30 6.83 -2.17
C GLY A 364 -11.73 6.48 -2.57
N PHE A 365 -12.14 5.24 -2.29
CA PHE A 365 -13.48 4.72 -2.66
C PHE A 365 -14.61 5.45 -1.94
N GLY A 366 -14.33 6.12 -0.82
CA GLY A 366 -15.32 6.89 -0.08
C GLY A 366 -15.54 8.28 -0.65
N GLY A 367 -16.70 8.88 -0.30
CA GLY A 367 -16.98 10.28 -0.59
C GLY A 367 -17.73 10.55 -1.90
N LYS A 368 -18.73 9.73 -2.26
CA LYS A 368 -19.63 10.06 -3.39
C LYS A 368 -20.39 11.35 -3.11
N ALA A 369 -20.18 12.38 -3.93
CA ALA A 369 -20.65 13.75 -3.72
C ALA A 369 -22.05 13.89 -3.05
N ILE A 370 -22.10 14.56 -1.90
CA ILE A 370 -23.32 14.98 -1.20
C ILE A 370 -23.31 16.49 -1.08
N THR A 371 -24.39 17.14 -1.52
CA THR A 371 -24.55 18.60 -1.39
C THR A 371 -25.55 18.92 -0.29
N VAL A 372 -25.13 19.75 0.67
CA VAL A 372 -25.96 20.25 1.77
C VAL A 372 -25.90 21.77 1.77
N GLY A 373 -27.05 22.42 1.52
CA GLY A 373 -27.09 23.86 1.31
C GLY A 373 -26.20 24.28 0.13
N ASN A 374 -25.16 25.08 0.41
CA ASN A 374 -24.20 25.56 -0.58
C ASN A 374 -22.85 24.83 -0.53
N GLU A 375 -22.70 23.81 0.31
CA GLU A 375 -21.46 23.04 0.46
C GLU A 375 -21.61 21.66 -0.18
N THR A 376 -20.58 21.24 -0.93
CA THR A 376 -20.49 19.90 -1.51
C THR A 376 -19.36 19.14 -0.85
N PHE A 377 -19.69 18.00 -0.27
CA PHE A 377 -18.74 17.09 0.34
C PHE A 377 -18.48 15.94 -0.62
N SER A 378 -17.22 15.64 -0.90
CA SER A 378 -16.83 14.55 -1.80
C SER A 378 -15.48 13.98 -1.37
N SER A 379 -15.04 12.90 -2.02
CA SER A 379 -13.74 12.28 -1.76
C SER A 379 -12.62 13.34 -1.74
N SER A 380 -11.84 13.37 -0.67
CA SER A 380 -10.83 14.40 -0.44
C SER A 380 -9.43 13.84 -0.25
N ILE A 381 -8.45 14.72 -0.46
CA ILE A 381 -7.05 14.53 -0.11
C ILE A 381 -6.76 15.45 1.08
N PHE A 382 -5.97 14.98 2.03
CA PHE A 382 -5.54 15.78 3.16
C PHE A 382 -4.04 15.63 3.40
N VAL A 383 -3.42 16.69 3.94
CA VAL A 383 -2.00 16.71 4.27
C VAL A 383 -1.80 17.17 5.70
N LEU A 384 -1.12 16.34 6.49
CA LEU A 384 -0.72 16.62 7.86
C LEU A 384 0.79 16.82 7.92
N ASP A 385 1.24 17.89 8.58
CA ASP A 385 2.64 18.04 9.00
C ASP A 385 2.82 17.33 10.35
N LEU A 386 3.64 16.28 10.34
CA LEU A 386 3.94 15.45 11.49
C LEU A 386 5.17 15.94 12.26
N THR A 387 5.92 16.91 11.74
CA THR A 387 7.31 17.20 12.18
C THR A 387 7.38 17.53 13.66
N GLU A 388 6.63 18.53 14.12
CA GLU A 388 6.69 19.00 15.51
C GLU A 388 6.13 17.95 16.49
N TRP A 389 5.11 17.19 16.08
CA TRP A 389 4.58 16.09 16.88
C TRP A 389 5.58 14.94 17.02
N LEU A 390 6.23 14.54 15.92
CA LEU A 390 7.26 13.50 15.91
C LEU A 390 8.49 13.90 16.72
N ASP A 391 8.84 15.18 16.70
CA ASP A 391 9.99 15.73 17.41
C ASP A 391 9.68 15.95 18.92
N GLY A 392 8.41 15.85 19.31
CA GLY A 392 7.95 15.99 20.70
C GLY A 392 7.67 17.44 21.12
N ASP A 393 7.67 18.37 20.17
CA ASP A 393 7.42 19.80 20.38
C ASP A 393 5.91 20.14 20.38
N ALA A 394 5.07 19.25 19.86
CA ALA A 394 3.62 19.38 19.83
C ALA A 394 2.92 18.08 20.28
N ASN A 395 1.70 18.20 20.81
CA ASN A 395 0.89 17.06 21.27
C ASN A 395 0.01 16.44 20.16
N LYS A 396 -0.08 17.08 18.99
CA LYS A 396 -0.83 16.62 17.81
C LYS A 396 -0.16 17.14 16.53
N PRO A 397 -0.38 16.49 15.38
CA PRO A 397 0.11 17.01 14.10
C PRO A 397 -0.60 18.32 13.71
N THR A 398 -0.09 18.98 12.67
CA THR A 398 -0.74 20.17 12.09
C THR A 398 -1.42 19.82 10.78
N LEU A 399 -2.71 20.13 10.63
CA LEU A 399 -3.38 20.07 9.34
C LEU A 399 -2.89 21.20 8.44
N LEU A 400 -2.27 20.87 7.31
CA LEU A 400 -1.92 21.86 6.30
C LEU A 400 -3.14 22.24 5.47
N TRP A 401 -3.86 21.24 4.96
CA TRP A 401 -5.07 21.43 4.18
C TRP A 401 -5.80 20.10 3.92
N GLU A 402 -7.08 20.22 3.60
CA GLU A 402 -7.92 19.17 3.01
C GLU A 402 -8.62 19.74 1.78
N ARG A 403 -8.64 19.01 0.65
CA ARG A 403 -9.25 19.45 -0.61
C ARG A 403 -9.98 18.32 -1.28
N THR A 404 -11.19 18.61 -1.76
CA THR A 404 -11.87 17.80 -2.76
C THR A 404 -11.31 18.08 -4.15
N LEU A 405 -11.54 17.15 -5.08
CA LEU A 405 -11.27 17.44 -6.49
C LEU A 405 -12.33 18.42 -7.02
N PRO A 406 -11.97 19.41 -7.87
CA PRO A 406 -12.91 20.38 -8.42
C PRO A 406 -14.10 19.78 -9.19
N ASP A 407 -13.97 18.55 -9.68
CA ASP A 407 -15.03 17.81 -10.37
C ASP A 407 -15.83 16.87 -9.45
N ASN A 408 -15.53 16.85 -8.15
CA ASN A 408 -16.14 15.98 -7.14
C ASN A 408 -16.04 14.46 -7.41
N THR A 409 -15.06 14.05 -8.23
CA THR A 409 -14.78 12.63 -8.46
C THR A 409 -14.11 11.99 -7.24
N LEU A 410 -14.16 10.65 -7.19
CA LEU A 410 -13.47 9.88 -6.17
C LEU A 410 -11.94 10.01 -6.32
N THR A 411 -11.22 10.01 -5.21
CA THR A 411 -9.76 10.15 -5.17
C THR A 411 -9.06 8.80 -5.39
N LEU A 412 -9.45 8.06 -6.44
CA LEU A 412 -8.87 6.74 -6.75
C LEU A 412 -7.55 6.79 -7.53
N SER A 413 -7.22 7.93 -8.14
CA SER A 413 -5.89 8.16 -8.72
C SER A 413 -4.89 8.42 -7.60
N PHE A 414 -3.99 7.49 -7.31
CA PHE A 414 -2.96 7.75 -6.30
C PHE A 414 -1.97 8.81 -6.79
N PRO A 415 -1.68 9.84 -5.98
CA PRO A 415 -0.97 11.02 -6.43
C PRO A 415 0.53 10.79 -6.55
N ALA A 416 1.16 11.57 -7.43
CA ALA A 416 2.61 11.75 -7.48
C ALA A 416 3.01 13.05 -6.79
N ILE A 417 4.24 13.08 -6.26
CA ILE A 417 4.83 14.27 -5.65
C ILE A 417 5.98 14.78 -6.51
N ILE A 418 5.83 16.02 -6.98
CA ILE A 418 6.74 16.65 -7.92
C ILE A 418 7.57 17.72 -7.20
N ARG A 419 8.87 17.74 -7.46
CA ARG A 419 9.79 18.81 -7.06
C ARG A 419 10.35 19.49 -8.30
N GLN A 420 10.19 20.81 -8.38
CA GLN A 420 10.83 21.66 -9.39
C GLN A 420 11.71 22.74 -8.74
N GLY A 421 12.80 23.10 -9.38
CA GLY A 421 13.68 24.18 -8.94
C GLY A 421 15.12 23.73 -8.67
N ALA A 422 16.02 24.72 -8.65
CA ALA A 422 17.46 24.51 -8.53
C ALA A 422 17.85 23.61 -7.35
N ARG A 423 18.90 22.81 -7.54
CA ARG A 423 19.33 21.74 -6.64
C ARG A 423 19.61 22.19 -5.20
N ASP A 424 20.12 23.41 -5.01
CA ASP A 424 20.48 23.99 -3.70
C ASP A 424 19.32 24.77 -3.03
N LYS A 425 18.16 24.84 -3.68
CA LYS A 425 16.97 25.54 -3.21
C LYS A 425 15.92 24.59 -2.65
N ASN A 426 14.95 25.14 -1.93
CA ASN A 426 13.78 24.39 -1.48
C ASN A 426 13.03 23.78 -2.69
N GLY A 427 12.85 24.58 -3.73
CA GLY A 427 12.04 24.24 -4.89
C GLY A 427 10.55 24.37 -4.62
N ASN A 428 9.76 24.27 -5.69
CA ASN A 428 8.31 24.13 -5.62
C ASN A 428 7.97 22.64 -5.50
N TRP A 429 7.07 22.32 -4.57
CA TRP A 429 6.57 20.97 -4.35
C TRP A 429 5.09 20.92 -4.70
N TYR A 430 4.70 19.95 -5.52
CA TYR A 430 3.31 19.78 -5.96
C TYR A 430 2.81 18.37 -5.70
N LEU A 431 1.55 18.27 -5.30
CA LEU A 431 0.78 17.04 -5.35
C LEU A 431 0.01 17.00 -6.66
N VAL A 432 0.21 15.94 -7.45
CA VAL A 432 -0.44 15.74 -8.75
C VAL A 432 -1.34 14.54 -8.71
N ILE A 433 -2.62 14.76 -9.03
CA ILE A 433 -3.67 13.74 -8.96
C ILE A 433 -4.62 13.87 -10.14
N GLY A 434 -5.16 12.75 -10.62
CA GLY A 434 -6.14 12.74 -11.69
C GLY A 434 -7.58 12.50 -11.22
N SER A 435 -8.54 12.85 -12.08
CA SER A 435 -9.97 12.57 -11.87
C SER A 435 -10.21 11.07 -11.73
N GLY A 436 -11.01 10.68 -10.74
CA GLY A 436 -11.52 9.32 -10.61
C GLY A 436 -12.92 9.13 -11.23
N PRO A 437 -13.57 8.00 -10.97
CA PRO A 437 -15.00 7.83 -11.25
C PRO A 437 -15.85 8.70 -10.33
N LEU A 438 -17.11 8.92 -10.71
CA LEU A 438 -18.11 9.67 -9.92
C LEU A 438 -18.82 8.81 -8.87
N ASP A 439 -18.66 7.49 -8.93
CA ASP A 439 -19.31 6.53 -8.07
C ASP A 439 -18.36 5.41 -7.62
N PRO A 440 -18.58 4.82 -6.42
CA PRO A 440 -17.74 3.74 -5.90
C PRO A 440 -17.75 2.46 -6.74
N GLU A 441 -18.76 2.25 -7.59
CA GLU A 441 -18.76 1.11 -8.51
C GLU A 441 -17.80 1.33 -9.69
N GLY A 442 -17.30 2.54 -9.92
CA GLY A 442 -16.36 2.83 -11.00
C GLY A 442 -16.97 2.69 -12.39
N LYS A 443 -18.25 3.08 -12.55
CA LYS A 443 -18.99 2.96 -13.82
C LYS A 443 -19.26 4.29 -14.51
N THR A 444 -19.34 5.38 -13.75
CA THR A 444 -19.64 6.71 -14.27
C THR A 444 -18.37 7.55 -14.24
N PHE A 445 -18.06 8.20 -15.36
CA PHE A 445 -16.87 9.01 -15.54
C PHE A 445 -17.24 10.44 -15.96
N THR A 446 -16.29 11.35 -15.78
CA THR A 446 -16.37 12.73 -16.26
C THR A 446 -15.18 13.01 -17.18
N ASP A 447 -15.07 14.24 -17.67
CA ASP A 447 -13.89 14.70 -18.42
C ASP A 447 -12.62 14.48 -17.59
N ALA A 448 -11.73 13.62 -18.09
CA ALA A 448 -10.50 13.24 -17.43
C ALA A 448 -9.58 14.46 -17.26
N LYS A 449 -9.27 14.81 -16.00
CA LYS A 449 -8.40 15.93 -15.67
C LYS A 449 -7.25 15.52 -14.77
N ILE A 450 -6.20 16.32 -14.79
CA ILE A 450 -5.04 16.23 -13.90
C ILE A 450 -4.92 17.56 -13.15
N TYR A 451 -4.91 17.48 -11.84
CA TYR A 451 -4.88 18.61 -10.92
C TYR A 451 -3.50 18.72 -10.27
N PHE A 452 -2.97 19.94 -10.24
CA PHE A 452 -1.68 20.24 -9.62
C PHE A 452 -1.93 21.13 -8.41
N PHE A 453 -1.80 20.57 -7.21
CA PHE A 453 -1.92 21.29 -5.95
C PHE A 453 -0.53 21.64 -5.41
N ASP A 454 -0.37 22.86 -4.91
CA ASP A 454 0.79 23.23 -4.10
C ASP A 454 0.81 22.39 -2.83
N LEU A 455 1.89 21.65 -2.58
CA LEU A 455 1.96 20.69 -1.48
C LEU A 455 1.84 21.37 -0.10
N LYS A 456 2.36 22.59 0.05
CA LYS A 456 2.33 23.33 1.31
C LYS A 456 0.95 23.92 1.60
N THR A 457 0.30 24.48 0.58
CA THR A 457 -0.88 25.34 0.77
C THR A 457 -2.20 24.72 0.30
N GLY A 458 -2.15 23.63 -0.48
CA GLY A 458 -3.32 23.01 -1.07
C GLY A 458 -4.01 23.89 -2.11
N LYS A 459 -3.32 24.93 -2.60
CA LYS A 459 -3.84 25.80 -3.66
C LYS A 459 -3.72 25.08 -4.99
N LEU A 460 -4.81 25.01 -5.75
CA LEU A 460 -4.78 24.53 -7.13
C LEU A 460 -3.97 25.50 -8.00
N LYS A 461 -2.89 25.00 -8.60
CA LYS A 461 -1.92 25.78 -9.40
C LYS A 461 -2.16 25.59 -10.90
N ASN A 462 -2.59 24.41 -11.31
CA ASN A 462 -2.97 24.14 -12.70
C ASN A 462 -3.99 22.99 -12.79
N THR A 463 -4.70 22.94 -13.90
CA THR A 463 -5.61 21.83 -14.27
C THR A 463 -5.45 21.58 -15.75
N LEU A 464 -5.14 20.34 -16.11
CA LEU A 464 -5.03 19.89 -17.49
C LEU A 464 -6.19 18.96 -17.79
N THR A 465 -6.79 19.09 -18.98
CA THR A 465 -7.84 18.19 -19.47
C THR A 465 -7.26 17.25 -20.51
N LEU A 466 -7.39 15.95 -20.29
CA LEU A 466 -6.99 14.94 -21.26
C LEU A 466 -7.97 14.95 -22.44
N LYS A 467 -7.43 15.14 -23.64
CA LYS A 467 -8.19 15.24 -24.88
C LYS A 467 -7.66 14.27 -25.94
N HIS A 468 -8.56 13.70 -26.72
CA HIS A 468 -8.22 12.99 -27.96
C HIS A 468 -8.84 13.75 -29.13
N ASN A 469 -8.04 14.14 -30.11
CA ASN A 469 -8.46 14.97 -31.26
C ASN A 469 -9.25 16.23 -30.85
N GLY A 470 -8.84 16.88 -29.76
CA GLY A 470 -9.46 18.10 -29.22
C GLY A 470 -10.71 17.87 -28.36
N VAL A 471 -11.19 16.63 -28.23
CA VAL A 471 -12.38 16.26 -27.44
C VAL A 471 -11.97 15.69 -26.09
N PRO A 472 -12.50 16.18 -24.96
CA PRO A 472 -12.26 15.59 -23.64
C PRO A 472 -12.63 14.11 -23.59
N LEU A 473 -11.79 13.28 -22.97
CA LEU A 473 -12.07 11.87 -22.77
C LEU A 473 -12.86 11.64 -21.49
N GLN A 474 -13.90 10.83 -21.55
CA GLN A 474 -14.66 10.38 -20.37
C GLN A 474 -14.08 9.08 -19.83
N VAL A 475 -12.97 9.22 -19.10
CA VAL A 475 -12.23 8.14 -18.45
C VAL A 475 -11.75 8.62 -17.09
N ALA A 476 -11.43 7.70 -16.19
CA ALA A 476 -10.68 8.02 -14.99
C ALA A 476 -9.17 7.93 -15.26
N ILE A 477 -8.39 8.63 -14.44
CA ILE A 477 -6.94 8.56 -14.41
C ILE A 477 -6.52 7.49 -13.40
N GLY A 478 -5.62 6.59 -13.80
CA GLY A 478 -4.98 5.60 -12.95
C GLY A 478 -4.02 6.24 -11.95
N ASN A 479 -3.19 5.43 -11.31
CA ASN A 479 -2.13 5.93 -10.43
C ASN A 479 -1.10 6.72 -11.24
N ILE A 480 -0.67 7.86 -10.67
CA ILE A 480 0.31 8.75 -11.27
C ILE A 480 1.67 8.50 -10.62
N VAL A 481 2.74 8.55 -11.42
CA VAL A 481 4.11 8.46 -10.94
C VAL A 481 4.98 9.49 -11.64
N SER A 482 5.84 10.16 -10.88
CA SER A 482 6.86 11.08 -11.38
C SER A 482 8.22 10.40 -11.42
N VAL A 483 9.05 10.76 -12.40
CA VAL A 483 10.38 10.17 -12.57
C VAL A 483 11.42 11.27 -12.82
N ASP A 484 12.49 11.27 -12.04
CA ASP A 484 13.72 12.03 -12.27
C ASP A 484 14.73 11.07 -12.91
N ILE A 485 14.85 11.15 -14.22
CA ILE A 485 15.56 10.18 -15.05
C ILE A 485 17.06 10.46 -14.96
N ASP A 486 17.50 11.71 -15.00
CA ASP A 486 18.93 12.05 -14.99
C ASP A 486 19.52 12.39 -13.60
N ASN A 487 18.72 12.27 -12.55
CA ASN A 487 19.07 12.46 -11.15
C ASN A 487 19.56 13.88 -10.82
N ASP A 488 18.97 14.89 -11.45
CA ASP A 488 19.33 16.30 -11.21
C ASP A 488 18.54 16.96 -10.05
N TYR A 489 17.69 16.18 -9.37
CA TYR A 489 16.81 16.56 -8.27
C TYR A 489 15.53 17.27 -8.71
N GLN A 490 15.21 17.27 -10.00
CA GLN A 490 13.94 17.75 -10.54
C GLN A 490 13.26 16.63 -11.33
N ASP A 491 11.94 16.54 -11.24
CA ASP A 491 11.22 15.53 -12.03
C ASP A 491 11.20 15.88 -13.50
N ASP A 492 11.49 14.88 -14.33
CA ASP A 492 11.61 15.00 -15.77
C ASP A 492 10.31 14.70 -16.50
N ALA A 493 9.54 13.74 -15.97
CA ALA A 493 8.31 13.29 -16.59
C ALA A 493 7.32 12.74 -15.54
N ILE A 494 6.05 12.76 -15.91
CA ILE A 494 4.93 12.18 -15.17
C ILE A 494 4.29 11.13 -16.08
N TYR A 495 4.03 9.94 -15.59
CA TYR A 495 3.30 8.89 -16.31
C TYR A 495 2.04 8.49 -15.57
N PHE A 496 1.01 8.12 -16.34
CA PHE A 496 -0.25 7.64 -15.81
C PHE A 496 -1.01 6.83 -16.86
N GLY A 497 -1.71 5.79 -16.39
CA GLY A 497 -2.70 5.08 -17.18
C GLY A 497 -4.05 5.79 -17.15
N THR A 498 -4.94 5.43 -18.06
CA THR A 498 -6.36 5.76 -17.97
C THR A 498 -7.20 4.50 -17.93
N TYR A 499 -8.41 4.61 -17.40
CA TYR A 499 -9.36 3.51 -17.45
C TYR A 499 -10.81 4.00 -17.52
N ASN A 500 -11.63 3.30 -18.29
CA ASN A 500 -13.06 3.18 -18.04
C ASN A 500 -13.38 1.70 -17.76
N THR A 501 -14.58 1.23 -18.10
CA THR A 501 -15.00 -0.17 -17.90
C THR A 501 -14.19 -1.18 -18.71
N THR A 502 -13.73 -0.82 -19.91
CA THR A 502 -13.15 -1.79 -20.87
C THR A 502 -11.94 -1.26 -21.65
N SER A 503 -11.59 0.02 -21.49
CA SER A 503 -10.57 0.69 -22.31
C SER A 503 -9.72 1.68 -21.51
N GLY A 504 -8.56 2.02 -22.06
CA GLY A 504 -7.56 2.89 -21.47
C GLY A 504 -6.26 2.87 -22.27
N ASN A 505 -5.40 3.86 -22.05
CA ASN A 505 -4.09 4.00 -22.67
C ASN A 505 -3.08 4.57 -21.67
N LEU A 506 -1.78 4.49 -21.98
CA LEU A 506 -0.71 5.08 -21.17
C LEU A 506 -0.34 6.46 -21.72
N TYR A 507 -0.24 7.44 -20.83
CA TYR A 507 0.10 8.82 -21.16
C TYR A 507 1.29 9.32 -20.36
N ARG A 508 1.90 10.39 -20.85
CA ARG A 508 3.01 11.10 -20.22
C ARG A 508 2.81 12.61 -20.31
N ILE A 509 3.30 13.31 -19.29
CA ILE A 509 3.59 14.74 -19.34
C ILE A 509 5.09 14.91 -19.14
N SER A 510 5.76 15.48 -20.14
CA SER A 510 7.19 15.80 -20.05
C SER A 510 7.38 17.16 -19.38
N LEU A 511 8.11 17.18 -18.27
CA LEU A 511 8.47 18.39 -17.54
C LEU A 511 9.81 18.95 -18.04
N LYS A 512 10.71 18.08 -18.47
CA LYS A 512 11.97 18.45 -19.11
C LYS A 512 11.85 18.37 -20.63
N THR A 513 12.36 19.40 -21.30
CA THR A 513 12.46 19.46 -22.77
C THR A 513 13.82 18.96 -23.25
N SER A 514 13.94 18.68 -24.55
CA SER A 514 15.17 18.15 -25.15
C SER A 514 16.34 19.12 -25.11
N SER A 515 16.09 20.43 -24.90
CA SER A 515 17.11 21.45 -24.65
C SER A 515 17.60 21.48 -23.19
N GLY A 516 17.01 20.67 -22.31
CA GLY A 516 17.29 20.65 -20.87
C GLY A 516 16.49 21.67 -20.05
N TYR A 517 15.60 22.45 -20.67
CA TYR A 517 14.73 23.39 -19.97
C TYR A 517 13.56 22.67 -19.28
N TYR A 518 13.24 23.08 -18.05
CA TYR A 518 12.10 22.60 -17.28
C TYR A 518 10.89 23.52 -17.43
N LYS A 519 9.75 22.97 -17.86
CA LYS A 519 8.46 23.65 -17.90
C LYS A 519 7.93 23.82 -16.48
N ASP A 520 7.58 25.05 -16.10
CA ASP A 520 6.89 25.29 -14.83
C ASP A 520 5.50 24.65 -14.89
N VAL A 521 5.08 23.97 -13.82
CA VAL A 521 3.75 23.36 -13.71
C VAL A 521 2.62 24.33 -14.09
N THR A 522 2.74 25.61 -13.76
CA THR A 522 1.74 26.65 -14.08
C THR A 522 1.67 27.02 -15.56
N SER A 523 2.69 26.63 -16.36
CA SER A 523 2.75 26.86 -17.80
C SER A 523 2.29 25.68 -18.65
N LEU A 524 2.09 24.51 -18.03
CA LEU A 524 1.58 23.32 -18.71
C LEU A 524 0.17 23.56 -19.27
N SER A 525 -0.10 22.92 -20.40
CA SER A 525 -1.35 22.98 -21.14
C SER A 525 -1.86 21.57 -21.45
N ASP A 526 -3.12 21.46 -21.88
CA ASP A 526 -3.71 20.17 -22.30
C ASP A 526 -2.88 19.46 -23.39
N THR A 527 -2.13 20.20 -24.20
CA THR A 527 -1.30 19.65 -25.28
C THR A 527 -0.01 19.00 -24.79
N ASP A 528 0.39 19.24 -23.54
CA ASP A 528 1.56 18.62 -22.90
C ASP A 528 1.26 17.18 -22.46
N ILE A 529 -0.02 16.79 -22.40
CA ILE A 529 -0.41 15.39 -22.22
C ILE A 529 -0.22 14.66 -23.55
N LYS A 530 0.72 13.71 -23.61
CA LYS A 530 1.02 12.90 -24.78
C LYS A 530 0.65 11.44 -24.56
N PRO A 531 -0.06 10.78 -25.50
CA PRO A 531 -0.14 9.32 -25.47
C PRO A 531 1.27 8.75 -25.67
N VAL A 532 1.59 7.70 -24.94
CA VAL A 532 2.86 6.96 -25.09
C VAL A 532 2.59 5.54 -25.52
N PHE A 533 1.50 4.93 -25.06
CA PHE A 533 1.13 3.57 -25.46
C PHE A 533 -0.39 3.45 -25.68
N GLU A 534 -0.78 3.06 -26.89
CA GLU A 534 -2.16 2.78 -27.27
C GLU A 534 -2.43 1.27 -27.23
N ILE A 535 -3.15 0.83 -26.19
CA ILE A 535 -3.47 -0.57 -25.96
C ILE A 535 -4.98 -0.82 -25.88
N ASN A 536 -5.77 0.23 -25.67
CA ASN A 536 -7.22 0.16 -25.52
C ASN A 536 -7.65 -0.85 -24.44
N ARG A 537 -6.99 -0.80 -23.28
CA ARG A 537 -7.27 -1.63 -22.09
C ARG A 537 -7.17 -0.78 -20.82
N PRO A 538 -7.95 -1.05 -19.77
CA PRO A 538 -7.84 -0.31 -18.51
C PRO A 538 -6.41 -0.36 -17.96
N ILE A 539 -5.86 0.77 -17.53
CA ILE A 539 -4.58 0.84 -16.83
C ILE A 539 -4.81 1.57 -15.50
N PHE A 540 -5.06 0.80 -14.44
CA PHE A 540 -5.26 1.33 -13.09
C PHE A 540 -3.94 1.51 -12.33
N GLY A 541 -3.06 0.50 -12.38
CA GLY A 541 -1.77 0.48 -11.69
C GLY A 541 -0.80 1.53 -12.22
N ALA A 542 0.12 1.98 -11.35
CA ALA A 542 1.20 2.85 -11.80
C ALA A 542 2.19 2.02 -12.65
N PRO A 543 2.87 2.63 -13.62
CA PRO A 543 4.01 2.00 -14.25
C PRO A 543 5.22 1.94 -13.30
N ALA A 544 6.19 1.10 -13.63
CA ALA A 544 7.50 1.03 -13.01
C ALA A 544 8.60 1.33 -14.04
N PHE A 545 9.79 1.70 -13.57
CA PHE A 545 10.86 2.18 -14.44
C PHE A 545 12.21 1.54 -14.13
N ALA A 546 13.02 1.37 -15.16
CA ALA A 546 14.44 1.07 -15.04
C ALA A 546 15.23 1.74 -16.16
N LYS A 547 16.55 1.78 -16.00
CA LYS A 547 17.47 2.09 -17.11
C LYS A 547 18.23 0.85 -17.49
N ASP A 548 18.49 0.68 -18.78
CA ASP A 548 19.44 -0.32 -19.25
C ASP A 548 20.88 0.22 -19.27
N ASN A 549 21.83 -0.66 -19.60
CA ASN A 549 23.25 -0.33 -19.68
C ASN A 549 23.59 0.73 -20.75
N ASN A 550 22.69 0.97 -21.71
CA ASN A 550 22.84 2.00 -22.73
C ASN A 550 22.16 3.31 -22.32
N GLY A 551 21.53 3.37 -21.14
CA GLY A 551 20.84 4.54 -20.62
C GLY A 551 19.41 4.71 -21.14
N ASN A 552 18.85 3.72 -21.86
CA ASN A 552 17.47 3.79 -22.31
C ASN A 552 16.52 3.63 -21.12
N LEU A 553 15.46 4.45 -21.10
CA LEU A 553 14.39 4.35 -20.11
C LEU A 553 13.46 3.21 -20.48
N TRP A 554 13.38 2.19 -19.64
CA TRP A 554 12.36 1.15 -19.71
C TRP A 554 11.16 1.51 -18.85
N VAL A 555 9.97 1.28 -19.39
CA VAL A 555 8.68 1.50 -18.74
C VAL A 555 7.92 0.18 -18.72
N PHE A 556 7.46 -0.24 -17.54
CA PHE A 556 6.70 -1.48 -17.33
C PHE A 556 5.32 -1.16 -16.78
N PHE A 557 4.28 -1.75 -17.36
CA PHE A 557 2.91 -1.60 -16.86
C PHE A 557 2.08 -2.84 -17.19
N GLY A 558 1.06 -3.07 -16.37
CA GLY A 558 0.05 -4.09 -16.63
C GLY A 558 -1.31 -3.47 -16.90
N THR A 559 -2.17 -4.20 -17.61
CA THR A 559 -3.54 -3.78 -17.88
C THR A 559 -4.53 -4.54 -17.01
N GLY A 560 -5.57 -3.84 -16.57
CA GLY A 560 -6.59 -4.35 -15.66
C GLY A 560 -7.06 -3.29 -14.68
N ARG A 561 -8.23 -3.56 -14.09
CA ARG A 561 -8.77 -2.87 -12.93
C ARG A 561 -9.62 -3.86 -12.12
N LEU A 562 -9.67 -3.69 -10.81
CA LEU A 562 -10.52 -4.48 -9.93
C LEU A 562 -11.13 -3.54 -8.88
N LEU A 563 -12.22 -2.86 -9.26
CA LEU A 563 -12.89 -1.86 -8.43
C LEU A 563 -14.24 -2.37 -7.91
N ASN A 564 -14.91 -3.24 -8.66
CA ASN A 564 -16.22 -3.80 -8.31
C ASN A 564 -16.34 -5.29 -8.71
N LEU A 565 -17.45 -5.93 -8.33
CA LEU A 565 -17.69 -7.35 -8.61
C LEU A 565 -17.81 -7.68 -10.12
N ASN A 566 -18.29 -6.76 -10.95
CA ASN A 566 -18.39 -6.97 -12.40
C ASN A 566 -17.02 -6.97 -13.07
N ASP A 567 -16.00 -6.34 -12.47
CA ASP A 567 -14.63 -6.39 -12.99
C ASP A 567 -14.00 -7.79 -12.86
N LYS A 568 -14.66 -8.73 -12.17
CA LYS A 568 -14.26 -10.16 -12.15
C LYS A 568 -14.61 -10.90 -13.43
N VAL A 569 -15.53 -10.38 -14.23
CA VAL A 569 -15.95 -10.97 -15.51
C VAL A 569 -15.25 -10.22 -16.62
N ILE A 570 -14.17 -10.80 -17.15
CA ILE A 570 -13.36 -10.19 -18.20
C ILE A 570 -13.69 -10.85 -19.53
N ASP A 571 -14.13 -10.06 -20.51
CA ASP A 571 -14.44 -10.49 -21.89
C ASP A 571 -13.36 -10.05 -22.91
N TYR A 572 -12.21 -9.57 -22.41
CA TYR A 572 -11.05 -9.16 -23.19
C TYR A 572 -9.74 -9.69 -22.58
N PHE A 573 -8.68 -9.75 -23.38
CA PHE A 573 -7.35 -10.06 -22.88
C PHE A 573 -6.66 -8.84 -22.28
N ASN A 574 -6.01 -9.04 -21.14
CA ASN A 574 -5.09 -8.08 -20.54
C ASN A 574 -3.64 -8.40 -20.93
N TYR A 575 -2.73 -7.47 -20.63
CA TYR A 575 -1.34 -7.54 -21.05
C TYR A 575 -0.41 -7.07 -19.93
N PHE A 576 0.79 -7.63 -19.92
CA PHE A 576 1.94 -7.09 -19.24
C PHE A 576 2.95 -6.60 -20.29
N VAL A 577 3.40 -5.35 -20.18
CA VAL A 577 4.18 -4.68 -21.22
C VAL A 577 5.45 -4.10 -20.63
N GLY A 578 6.58 -4.28 -21.32
CA GLY A 578 7.85 -3.60 -21.06
C GLY A 578 8.39 -2.98 -22.34
N PHE A 579 8.54 -1.66 -22.40
CA PHE A 579 9.02 -0.96 -23.59
C PHE A 579 10.04 0.14 -23.26
N LYS A 580 10.85 0.51 -24.25
CA LYS A 580 11.82 1.60 -24.13
C LYS A 580 11.17 2.91 -24.56
N ASP A 581 10.95 3.84 -23.64
CA ASP A 581 10.45 5.17 -23.98
C ASP A 581 11.62 6.08 -24.37
N SER A 582 11.75 6.35 -25.67
CA SER A 582 12.75 7.25 -26.23
C SER A 582 12.34 8.72 -26.12
N CYS A 583 11.05 9.03 -25.89
CA CYS A 583 10.45 10.36 -26.06
C CYS A 583 10.26 11.16 -24.77
N TRP A 584 10.73 10.66 -23.62
CA TRP A 584 10.43 11.19 -22.30
C TRP A 584 10.76 12.68 -22.10
N ASN A 585 11.73 13.23 -22.83
CA ASN A 585 12.13 14.65 -22.79
C ASN A 585 11.70 15.46 -24.02
N GLU A 586 10.66 15.06 -24.74
CA GLU A 586 10.17 15.76 -25.94
C GLU A 586 11.18 15.85 -27.10
N ASN A 587 12.14 14.93 -27.16
CA ASN A 587 12.99 14.72 -28.33
C ASN A 587 12.24 14.05 -29.51
N CYS A 588 11.07 13.44 -29.27
CA CYS A 588 10.20 12.83 -30.27
C CYS A 588 8.73 12.76 -29.82
N THR A 589 7.85 12.30 -30.72
CA THR A 589 6.39 12.17 -30.50
C THR A 589 5.89 10.76 -30.79
N GLU A 590 6.72 9.76 -30.57
CA GLU A 590 6.40 8.36 -30.84
C GLU A 590 5.31 7.84 -29.90
N VAL A 591 4.37 7.07 -30.47
CA VAL A 591 3.30 6.40 -29.75
C VAL A 591 3.41 4.92 -30.07
N TYR A 592 3.51 4.09 -29.04
CA TYR A 592 3.70 2.65 -29.18
C TYR A 592 2.37 1.91 -29.20
N THR A 593 2.35 0.78 -29.89
CA THR A 593 1.28 -0.21 -29.90
C THR A 593 1.88 -1.60 -29.68
N LEU A 594 1.03 -2.62 -29.48
CA LEU A 594 1.53 -4.00 -29.36
C LEU A 594 2.27 -4.48 -30.61
N SER A 595 1.94 -3.98 -31.81
CA SER A 595 2.65 -4.36 -33.05
C SER A 595 4.08 -3.82 -33.15
N ASP A 596 4.45 -2.86 -32.30
CA ASP A 596 5.81 -2.32 -32.24
C ASP A 596 6.73 -3.15 -31.33
N LEU A 597 6.17 -4.12 -30.60
CA LEU A 597 6.86 -4.91 -29.59
C LEU A 597 6.93 -6.39 -29.99
N GLU A 598 7.86 -7.11 -29.37
CA GLU A 598 7.94 -8.56 -29.54
C GLU A 598 6.95 -9.29 -28.62
N ASP A 599 6.14 -10.18 -29.18
CA ASP A 599 5.26 -11.07 -28.41
C ASP A 599 6.09 -12.15 -27.70
N ARG A 600 6.07 -12.14 -26.37
CA ARG A 600 6.72 -13.14 -25.51
C ARG A 600 5.73 -14.04 -24.79
N THR A 601 4.44 -13.93 -25.11
CA THR A 601 3.37 -14.71 -24.48
C THR A 601 3.68 -16.20 -24.47
N GLY A 602 3.63 -16.82 -23.29
CA GLY A 602 3.83 -18.27 -23.14
C GLY A 602 5.24 -18.76 -23.47
N THR A 603 6.24 -17.87 -23.58
CA THR A 603 7.62 -18.28 -23.82
C THR A 603 8.15 -19.04 -22.61
N GLU A 604 8.60 -20.27 -22.82
CA GLU A 604 9.33 -21.05 -21.83
C GLU A 604 10.80 -21.16 -22.23
N VAL A 605 11.70 -21.02 -21.26
CA VAL A 605 13.14 -21.20 -21.48
C VAL A 605 13.56 -22.58 -20.99
N GLN A 606 14.37 -23.27 -21.79
CA GLN A 606 14.96 -24.55 -21.41
C GLN A 606 16.28 -24.27 -20.70
N LEU A 607 16.40 -24.75 -19.46
CA LEU A 607 17.54 -24.49 -18.59
C LEU A 607 18.13 -25.80 -18.08
N THR A 608 19.44 -25.98 -18.24
CA THR A 608 20.18 -27.07 -17.59
C THR A 608 20.71 -26.58 -16.24
N VAL A 609 20.26 -27.22 -15.16
CA VAL A 609 20.55 -26.83 -13.78
C VAL A 609 22.03 -27.03 -13.47
N THR A 610 22.69 -26.01 -12.93
CA THR A 610 24.11 -26.04 -12.55
C THR A 610 24.31 -25.92 -11.04
N LYS A 611 23.35 -25.33 -10.32
CA LYS A 611 23.42 -25.15 -8.87
C LYS A 611 22.05 -25.13 -8.22
N THR A 612 21.96 -25.76 -7.06
CA THR A 612 20.76 -25.84 -6.24
C THR A 612 21.04 -25.41 -4.79
N THR A 613 19.98 -25.22 -4.01
CA THR A 613 20.03 -25.02 -2.56
C THR A 613 18.78 -25.64 -1.91
N MET A 614 18.90 -26.10 -0.67
CA MET A 614 17.73 -26.58 0.09
C MET A 614 16.95 -25.40 0.67
N MET A 615 15.63 -25.42 0.53
CA MET A 615 14.70 -24.45 1.12
C MET A 615 13.49 -25.15 1.74
N CYS A 616 13.09 -24.71 2.94
CA CYS A 616 11.85 -25.15 3.56
C CYS A 616 10.67 -24.37 2.98
N ILE A 617 9.86 -25.05 2.18
CA ILE A 617 8.70 -24.48 1.51
C ILE A 617 7.46 -25.15 2.09
N CYS A 618 6.48 -24.34 2.46
CA CYS A 618 5.19 -24.80 2.95
C CYS A 618 4.09 -24.51 1.94
N ASP A 619 3.18 -25.45 1.80
CA ASP A 619 1.90 -25.30 1.11
C ASP A 619 0.73 -25.68 2.04
N TRP A 620 -0.46 -25.83 1.48
CA TRP A 620 -1.63 -26.18 2.28
C TRP A 620 -1.50 -27.55 2.97
N ASP A 621 -0.84 -28.52 2.34
CA ASP A 621 -0.84 -29.92 2.74
C ASP A 621 0.38 -30.27 3.61
N GLY A 622 1.47 -29.51 3.53
CA GLY A 622 2.61 -29.70 4.41
C GLY A 622 3.72 -28.68 4.22
N CYS A 623 4.84 -28.93 4.90
CA CYS A 623 6.11 -28.27 4.58
C CYS A 623 7.16 -29.34 4.29
N GLU A 624 7.97 -29.08 3.29
CA GLU A 624 9.08 -29.95 2.93
C GLU A 624 10.32 -29.14 2.55
N ASN A 625 11.47 -29.79 2.76
CA ASN A 625 12.75 -29.27 2.31
C ASN A 625 12.92 -29.63 0.84
N GLN A 626 12.83 -28.64 -0.04
CA GLN A 626 12.93 -28.81 -1.48
C GLN A 626 14.30 -28.37 -1.98
N GLU A 627 14.84 -29.13 -2.95
CA GLU A 627 16.04 -28.73 -3.68
C GLU A 627 15.63 -27.72 -4.76
N VAL A 628 15.95 -26.45 -4.51
CA VAL A 628 15.55 -25.31 -5.34
C VAL A 628 16.70 -24.87 -6.24
N VAL A 629 16.40 -24.66 -7.51
CA VAL A 629 17.36 -24.21 -8.53
C VAL A 629 17.78 -22.76 -8.24
N VAL A 630 19.10 -22.55 -8.18
CA VAL A 630 19.72 -21.24 -7.96
C VAL A 630 20.46 -20.77 -9.20
N ASP A 631 21.04 -21.69 -9.98
CA ASP A 631 21.79 -21.35 -11.17
C ASP A 631 21.59 -22.41 -12.24
N ALA A 632 21.58 -21.96 -13.49
CA ALA A 632 21.38 -22.81 -14.65
C ALA A 632 22.02 -22.15 -15.88
N VAL A 633 22.03 -22.88 -16.99
CA VAL A 633 22.48 -22.38 -18.29
C VAL A 633 21.42 -22.65 -19.34
N TYR A 634 21.25 -21.74 -20.31
CA TYR A 634 20.32 -21.98 -21.42
C TYR A 634 20.72 -23.22 -22.23
N ASN A 635 19.74 -24.10 -22.47
CA ASN A 635 19.90 -25.31 -23.27
C ASN A 635 19.09 -25.19 -24.56
N GLY A 636 19.75 -24.85 -25.66
CA GLY A 636 19.09 -24.67 -26.97
C GLY A 636 18.14 -23.48 -27.07
N THR A 637 18.00 -22.67 -26.00
CA THR A 637 17.19 -21.45 -25.99
C THR A 637 18.03 -20.27 -26.46
N THR A 638 17.61 -19.61 -27.54
CA THR A 638 18.25 -18.37 -28.02
C THR A 638 17.49 -17.18 -27.44
N VAL A 639 18.11 -16.46 -26.52
CA VAL A 639 17.54 -15.23 -25.94
C VAL A 639 17.93 -14.04 -26.79
N THR A 640 16.93 -13.30 -27.27
CA THR A 640 17.12 -12.06 -28.02
C THR A 640 16.77 -10.85 -27.17
N TYR A 641 17.45 -9.74 -27.42
CA TYR A 641 17.16 -8.46 -26.78
C TYR A 641 16.28 -7.64 -27.70
N PRO A 642 15.01 -7.40 -27.36
CA PRO A 642 14.10 -6.66 -28.22
C PRO A 642 14.56 -5.22 -28.41
N ASP A 643 14.44 -4.74 -29.65
CA ASP A 643 14.86 -3.38 -30.02
C ASP A 643 14.00 -2.33 -29.32
N ARG A 644 12.67 -2.51 -29.33
CA ARG A 644 11.70 -1.56 -28.78
C ARG A 644 11.06 -2.01 -27.45
N GLY A 645 10.95 -3.31 -27.23
CA GLY A 645 10.36 -3.89 -26.04
C GLY A 645 9.61 -5.19 -26.32
N TRP A 646 8.87 -5.65 -25.33
CA TRP A 646 8.18 -6.94 -25.33
C TRP A 646 6.83 -6.84 -24.60
N TYR A 647 5.95 -7.80 -24.87
CA TYR A 647 4.72 -7.96 -24.10
C TYR A 647 4.39 -9.44 -23.84
N HIS A 648 3.61 -9.66 -22.79
CA HIS A 648 2.89 -10.91 -22.51
C HIS A 648 1.39 -10.62 -22.53
N ARG A 649 0.64 -11.36 -23.34
CA ARG A 649 -0.81 -11.45 -23.21
C ARG A 649 -1.13 -12.37 -22.05
N LEU A 650 -1.99 -11.93 -21.14
CA LEU A 650 -2.44 -12.72 -20.01
C LEU A 650 -3.51 -13.74 -20.43
N ASP A 651 -3.73 -14.75 -19.61
CA ASP A 651 -4.77 -15.74 -19.85
C ASP A 651 -6.18 -15.13 -19.67
N GLU A 652 -7.23 -15.86 -20.06
CA GLU A 652 -8.60 -15.42 -19.82
C GLU A 652 -8.85 -15.22 -18.32
N GLN A 653 -9.66 -14.21 -17.96
CA GLN A 653 -9.92 -13.79 -16.57
C GLN A 653 -8.70 -13.28 -15.78
N GLU A 654 -7.53 -13.12 -16.43
CA GLU A 654 -6.37 -12.53 -15.78
C GLU A 654 -6.27 -11.02 -15.98
N LEU A 655 -5.82 -10.32 -14.94
CA LEU A 655 -5.63 -8.88 -14.96
C LEU A 655 -4.47 -8.43 -14.04
N ILE A 656 -3.93 -7.24 -14.30
CA ILE A 656 -2.90 -6.59 -13.48
C ILE A 656 -3.36 -5.17 -13.15
N TYR A 657 -3.42 -4.83 -11.86
CA TYR A 657 -3.77 -3.49 -11.38
C TYR A 657 -2.81 -2.94 -10.32
N SER A 658 -1.89 -3.76 -9.82
CA SER A 658 -0.83 -3.34 -8.91
C SER A 658 0.39 -2.87 -9.72
N GLN A 659 1.20 -1.99 -9.13
CA GLN A 659 2.43 -1.51 -9.75
C GLN A 659 3.44 -2.66 -9.89
N PRO A 660 4.07 -2.85 -11.06
CA PRO A 660 5.21 -3.76 -11.19
C PRO A 660 6.38 -3.34 -10.29
N PHE A 661 7.29 -4.27 -10.00
CA PHE A 661 8.48 -4.03 -9.19
C PHE A 661 9.72 -4.45 -9.97
N VAL A 662 10.72 -3.59 -10.13
CA VAL A 662 11.88 -3.87 -10.98
C VAL A 662 13.16 -3.84 -10.16
N PHE A 663 13.84 -4.95 -9.87
CA PHE A 663 15.09 -4.91 -9.09
C PHE A 663 16.11 -5.94 -9.56
N GLY A 664 17.37 -5.52 -9.69
CA GLY A 664 18.47 -6.43 -9.99
C GLY A 664 18.31 -7.16 -11.33
N GLU A 665 17.91 -6.43 -12.37
CA GLU A 665 17.54 -6.96 -13.70
C GLU A 665 16.27 -7.82 -13.78
N ASN A 666 15.58 -8.01 -12.65
CA ASN A 666 14.24 -8.61 -12.63
C ASN A 666 13.16 -7.57 -12.80
N VAL A 667 12.06 -7.94 -13.45
CA VAL A 667 10.76 -7.31 -13.28
C VAL A 667 9.77 -8.34 -12.74
N ASP A 668 9.07 -7.94 -11.69
CA ASP A 668 8.05 -8.71 -11.01
C ASP A 668 6.69 -8.03 -11.16
N VAL A 669 5.66 -8.82 -11.44
CA VAL A 669 4.28 -8.34 -11.47
C VAL A 669 3.34 -9.37 -10.85
N LEU A 670 2.29 -8.90 -10.18
CA LEU A 670 1.24 -9.76 -9.64
C LEU A 670 0.07 -9.80 -10.63
N ILE A 671 -0.29 -11.01 -11.05
CA ILE A 671 -1.40 -11.30 -11.94
C ILE A 671 -2.53 -11.90 -11.10
N TYR A 672 -3.73 -11.33 -11.20
CA TYR A 672 -4.92 -11.88 -10.55
C TYR A 672 -5.76 -12.64 -11.57
N GLU A 673 -5.96 -13.94 -11.33
CA GLU A 673 -6.94 -14.78 -12.01
C GLU A 673 -8.27 -14.64 -11.27
N ALA A 674 -9.22 -13.92 -11.87
CA ALA A 674 -10.54 -13.72 -11.29
C ALA A 674 -11.41 -14.99 -11.38
N THR A 675 -12.34 -15.16 -10.44
CA THR A 675 -13.34 -16.23 -10.48
C THR A 675 -14.73 -15.68 -10.79
N ASN A 676 -15.42 -16.35 -11.70
CA ASN A 676 -16.82 -16.05 -12.06
C ASN A 676 -17.84 -16.67 -11.08
N ASP A 677 -17.38 -17.42 -10.09
CA ASP A 677 -18.25 -18.09 -9.11
C ASP A 677 -18.67 -17.09 -8.02
N ILE A 678 -19.92 -16.61 -8.10
CA ILE A 678 -20.52 -15.69 -7.12
C ILE A 678 -20.61 -16.28 -5.70
N CYS A 679 -20.53 -17.60 -5.55
CA CYS A 679 -20.54 -18.28 -4.25
C CYS A 679 -19.13 -18.44 -3.67
N LYS A 680 -18.08 -18.09 -4.41
CA LYS A 680 -16.70 -18.10 -3.95
C LYS A 680 -16.18 -16.67 -3.80
N VAL A 681 -15.72 -16.33 -2.60
CA VAL A 681 -14.82 -15.16 -2.42
C VAL A 681 -13.44 -15.60 -2.91
N GLY A 682 -13.27 -15.83 -4.22
CA GLY A 682 -12.12 -16.60 -4.74
C GLY A 682 -11.20 -15.83 -5.69
N GLY A 683 -10.45 -16.60 -6.48
CA GLY A 683 -9.43 -16.13 -7.41
C GLY A 683 -8.03 -16.42 -6.88
N LYS A 684 -7.05 -16.37 -7.78
CA LYS A 684 -5.66 -16.72 -7.47
C LYS A 684 -4.74 -15.58 -7.84
N THR A 685 -3.72 -15.37 -7.03
CA THR A 685 -2.62 -14.47 -7.38
C THR A 685 -1.42 -15.28 -7.85
N TYR A 686 -0.90 -14.92 -9.01
CA TYR A 686 0.35 -15.38 -9.55
C TYR A 686 1.39 -14.25 -9.50
N ILE A 687 2.66 -14.59 -9.33
CA ILE A 687 3.77 -13.69 -9.62
C ILE A 687 4.40 -14.10 -10.95
N MET A 688 4.61 -13.14 -11.83
CA MET A 688 5.43 -13.31 -13.02
C MET A 688 6.76 -12.59 -12.80
N ASN A 689 7.86 -13.33 -12.87
CA ASN A 689 9.24 -12.85 -12.73
C ASN A 689 9.99 -13.07 -14.04
N LEU A 690 10.48 -11.98 -14.64
CA LEU A 690 11.17 -11.99 -15.93
C LEU A 690 12.46 -11.17 -15.84
N ASN A 691 13.41 -11.42 -16.74
CA ASN A 691 14.46 -10.43 -16.99
C ASN A 691 13.83 -9.24 -17.72
N TYR A 692 13.97 -8.03 -17.17
CA TYR A 692 13.26 -6.86 -17.70
C TYR A 692 13.72 -6.48 -19.12
N LEU A 693 14.97 -6.82 -19.49
CA LEU A 693 15.55 -6.49 -20.79
C LEU A 693 15.00 -7.36 -21.91
N THR A 694 14.68 -8.62 -21.62
CA THR A 694 14.35 -9.63 -22.63
C THR A 694 12.89 -10.10 -22.58
N GLY A 695 12.21 -9.90 -21.45
CA GLY A 695 10.83 -10.35 -21.26
C GLY A 695 10.70 -11.86 -21.09
N VAL A 696 11.78 -12.57 -20.79
CA VAL A 696 11.79 -14.02 -20.54
C VAL A 696 12.57 -14.34 -19.25
N PRO A 697 12.41 -15.52 -18.64
CA PRO A 697 13.19 -15.90 -17.48
C PRO A 697 14.70 -15.95 -17.76
N SER A 698 15.48 -15.54 -16.76
CA SER A 698 16.95 -15.53 -16.78
C SER A 698 17.52 -16.91 -16.41
N GLU A 699 18.70 -17.26 -16.93
CA GLU A 699 19.44 -18.48 -16.57
C GLU A 699 19.78 -18.53 -15.07
N LYS A 700 20.18 -17.39 -14.52
CA LYS A 700 20.13 -17.15 -13.08
C LYS A 700 18.69 -16.83 -12.73
N LEU A 701 17.94 -17.80 -12.18
CA LEU A 701 16.51 -17.62 -11.89
C LEU A 701 16.28 -16.49 -10.89
N GLY A 702 15.41 -15.54 -11.24
CA GLY A 702 15.12 -14.40 -10.38
C GLY A 702 14.36 -14.79 -9.11
N ILE A 703 13.44 -15.74 -9.21
CA ILE A 703 12.70 -16.32 -8.08
C ILE A 703 13.10 -17.75 -7.80
N LEU A 704 13.39 -18.05 -6.53
CA LEU A 704 13.83 -19.37 -6.09
C LEU A 704 12.60 -20.24 -5.78
N ARG A 705 12.03 -20.85 -6.80
CA ARG A 705 10.88 -21.77 -6.69
C ARG A 705 10.96 -23.03 -7.54
N GLU A 706 11.75 -23.06 -8.61
CA GLU A 706 11.91 -24.25 -9.43
C GLU A 706 12.65 -25.34 -8.67
N THR A 707 12.18 -26.58 -8.77
CA THR A 707 12.81 -27.74 -8.11
C THR A 707 13.35 -28.72 -9.15
N ALA A 708 14.63 -29.04 -9.05
CA ALA A 708 15.32 -30.00 -9.91
C ALA A 708 16.72 -30.30 -9.38
N GLU A 709 17.29 -31.42 -9.82
CA GLU A 709 18.67 -31.81 -9.49
C GLU A 709 19.68 -31.19 -10.48
N VAL A 710 20.93 -31.04 -10.04
CA VAL A 710 22.03 -30.58 -10.90
C VAL A 710 22.20 -31.51 -12.11
N GLY A 711 22.27 -30.92 -13.31
CA GLY A 711 22.38 -31.62 -14.58
C GLY A 711 21.04 -31.94 -15.27
N GLN A 712 19.91 -31.81 -14.56
CA GLN A 712 18.59 -31.94 -15.19
C GLN A 712 18.27 -30.71 -16.07
N THR A 713 17.47 -30.92 -17.10
CA THR A 713 16.93 -29.82 -17.92
C THR A 713 15.48 -29.58 -17.53
N ILE A 714 15.15 -28.33 -17.24
CA ILE A 714 13.80 -27.88 -16.86
C ILE A 714 13.28 -26.85 -17.85
N SER A 715 11.95 -26.76 -17.96
CA SER A 715 11.25 -25.72 -18.71
C SER A 715 10.71 -24.68 -17.73
N VAL A 716 11.06 -23.41 -17.93
CA VAL A 716 10.68 -22.33 -17.01
C VAL A 716 9.92 -21.23 -17.74
N SER A 717 8.70 -20.92 -17.28
CA SER A 717 7.84 -19.85 -17.81
C SER A 717 7.96 -18.54 -17.04
N GLY A 718 8.43 -18.58 -15.79
CA GLY A 718 8.53 -17.42 -14.91
C GLY A 718 7.23 -17.02 -14.20
N LYS A 719 6.12 -17.74 -14.39
CA LYS A 719 4.81 -17.49 -13.75
C LYS A 719 4.53 -18.52 -12.64
N TYR A 720 4.37 -18.05 -11.40
CA TYR A 720 4.23 -18.90 -10.20
C TYR A 720 3.00 -18.54 -9.38
N LEU A 721 2.23 -19.56 -8.95
CA LEU A 721 1.13 -19.35 -8.00
C LEU A 721 1.68 -18.97 -6.62
N ILE A 722 1.24 -17.84 -6.07
CA ILE A 722 1.63 -17.41 -4.71
C ILE A 722 0.55 -17.64 -3.66
N GLY A 723 -0.72 -17.72 -4.05
CA GLY A 723 -1.81 -18.06 -3.13
C GLY A 723 -3.20 -17.63 -3.62
N PRO A 724 -4.26 -17.98 -2.86
CA PRO A 724 -5.62 -17.53 -3.14
C PRO A 724 -5.83 -16.07 -2.76
N GLY A 725 -6.82 -15.44 -3.38
CA GLY A 725 -7.16 -14.04 -3.16
C GLY A 725 -6.53 -13.11 -4.18
N ALA A 726 -6.94 -11.84 -4.12
CA ALA A 726 -6.49 -10.77 -4.99
C ALA A 726 -5.21 -10.12 -4.44
N PRO A 727 -4.30 -9.61 -5.30
CA PRO A 727 -3.15 -8.84 -4.85
C PRO A 727 -3.55 -7.45 -4.30
N PRO A 728 -2.68 -6.78 -3.53
CA PRO A 728 -3.01 -5.48 -2.95
C PRO A 728 -2.84 -4.34 -3.97
N LEU A 729 -3.52 -3.20 -3.74
CA LEU A 729 -3.35 -2.01 -4.57
C LEU A 729 -1.97 -1.36 -4.37
N GLY A 730 -1.52 -0.60 -5.39
CA GLY A 730 -0.26 0.14 -5.32
C GLY A 730 0.95 -0.76 -5.51
N SER A 731 2.00 -0.54 -4.72
CA SER A 731 3.25 -1.32 -4.75
C SER A 731 3.11 -2.54 -3.83
N PRO A 732 2.85 -3.74 -4.39
CA PRO A 732 2.40 -4.88 -3.59
C PRO A 732 3.54 -5.70 -2.98
N LEU A 733 4.78 -5.38 -3.36
CA LEU A 733 5.99 -6.14 -3.01
C LEU A 733 6.88 -5.28 -2.13
N GLN A 734 7.13 -5.73 -0.89
CA GLN A 734 7.96 -5.03 0.09
C GLN A 734 9.28 -5.75 0.28
N VAL A 735 10.40 -5.11 -0.04
CA VAL A 735 11.75 -5.69 0.14
C VAL A 735 12.13 -5.65 1.62
N THR A 736 12.50 -6.80 2.18
CA THR A 736 12.82 -6.92 3.61
C THR A 736 14.30 -7.07 3.90
N SER A 737 15.05 -7.68 3.00
CA SER A 737 16.49 -7.88 3.14
C SER A 737 17.17 -8.02 1.78
N TYR A 738 18.45 -7.65 1.74
CA TYR A 738 19.36 -7.89 0.63
C TYR A 738 20.69 -8.40 1.18
N ASN A 739 21.20 -9.49 0.62
CA ASN A 739 22.50 -10.05 0.93
C ASN A 739 23.47 -9.77 -0.23
N PRO A 740 24.41 -8.82 -0.08
CA PRO A 740 25.35 -8.48 -1.14
C PRO A 740 26.29 -9.61 -1.55
N SER A 741 26.57 -10.59 -0.68
CA SER A 741 27.52 -11.68 -0.99
C SER A 741 26.93 -12.73 -1.92
N THR A 742 25.61 -12.96 -1.84
CA THR A 742 24.89 -13.88 -2.72
C THR A 742 24.11 -13.16 -3.82
N GLY A 743 23.90 -11.85 -3.68
CA GLY A 743 23.00 -11.08 -4.53
C GLY A 743 21.52 -11.45 -4.34
N GLN A 744 21.17 -12.15 -3.24
CA GLN A 744 19.81 -12.55 -2.92
C GLN A 744 19.08 -11.47 -2.12
N TYR A 745 17.78 -11.37 -2.30
CA TYR A 745 16.89 -10.52 -1.52
C TYR A 745 15.59 -11.25 -1.21
N LYS A 746 14.89 -10.77 -0.19
CA LYS A 746 13.58 -11.31 0.20
C LYS A 746 12.53 -10.21 0.11
N LYS A 747 11.34 -10.61 -0.30
CA LYS A 747 10.17 -9.74 -0.37
C LYS A 747 8.98 -10.37 0.32
N LEU A 748 8.11 -9.53 0.86
CA LEU A 748 6.80 -9.92 1.35
C LEU A 748 5.72 -9.37 0.42
N SER A 749 4.66 -10.15 0.26
CA SER A 749 3.41 -9.76 -0.39
C SER A 749 2.26 -10.33 0.43
N GLN A 750 1.12 -9.62 0.45
CA GLN A 750 -0.09 -10.08 1.13
C GLN A 750 -1.20 -10.25 0.11
N THR A 751 -1.81 -11.43 0.02
CA THR A 751 -3.02 -11.62 -0.80
C THR A 751 -4.26 -11.28 0.01
N SER A 752 -5.41 -11.18 -0.67
CA SER A 752 -6.64 -10.72 -0.06
C SER A 752 -7.23 -11.63 1.00
N TYR A 753 -6.67 -12.82 1.19
CA TYR A 753 -7.01 -13.75 2.27
C TYR A 753 -6.18 -13.48 3.55
N GLY A 754 -5.37 -12.43 3.58
CA GLY A 754 -4.44 -12.18 4.68
C GLY A 754 -3.24 -13.13 4.71
N VAL A 755 -2.98 -13.87 3.62
CA VAL A 755 -1.78 -14.72 3.49
C VAL A 755 -0.58 -13.83 3.18
N VAL A 756 0.39 -13.76 4.09
CA VAL A 756 1.67 -13.08 3.84
C VAL A 756 2.68 -14.09 3.28
N VAL A 757 3.06 -13.90 2.02
CA VAL A 757 3.97 -14.78 1.28
C VAL A 757 5.38 -14.20 1.31
N LYS A 758 6.35 -15.02 1.74
CA LYS A 758 7.79 -14.74 1.63
C LYS A 758 8.31 -15.23 0.29
N LEU A 759 8.81 -14.31 -0.53
CA LEU A 759 9.42 -14.61 -1.82
C LEU A 759 10.94 -14.41 -1.70
N THR A 760 11.70 -15.47 -1.94
CA THR A 760 13.17 -15.39 -2.01
C THR A 760 13.57 -15.24 -3.47
N GLN A 761 14.37 -14.22 -3.75
CA GLN A 761 14.79 -13.84 -5.07
C GLN A 761 16.29 -13.54 -5.13
N GLN A 762 16.81 -13.42 -6.34
CA GLN A 762 18.18 -12.99 -6.58
C GLN A 762 18.30 -12.09 -7.79
N THR A 763 19.30 -11.22 -7.73
CA THR A 763 19.72 -10.38 -8.84
C THR A 763 20.17 -11.28 -9.99
N THR A 764 19.69 -11.01 -11.20
CA THR A 764 20.04 -11.74 -12.41
C THR A 764 21.22 -11.08 -13.15
N GLY A 765 21.42 -9.78 -12.92
CA GLY A 765 22.54 -9.00 -13.43
C GLY A 765 23.66 -8.72 -12.43
N SER A 766 24.84 -8.35 -12.95
CA SER A 766 26.06 -8.06 -12.18
C SER A 766 26.25 -6.58 -11.81
N LYS A 767 25.42 -5.67 -12.34
CA LYS A 767 25.54 -4.23 -12.13
C LYS A 767 24.34 -3.66 -11.39
N PHE A 768 24.63 -2.81 -10.42
CA PHE A 768 23.62 -2.01 -9.72
C PHE A 768 23.05 -0.98 -10.71
N LEU A 769 21.92 -1.32 -11.32
CA LEU A 769 21.14 -0.37 -12.10
C LEU A 769 20.38 0.54 -11.14
N LEU A 770 20.55 1.85 -11.32
CA LEU A 770 19.89 2.87 -10.51
C LEU A 770 18.37 2.69 -10.59
N TRP A 771 17.77 2.34 -9.44
CA TRP A 771 16.35 2.51 -9.19
C TRP A 771 15.97 3.98 -9.34
N ILE A 772 14.90 4.26 -10.09
CA ILE A 772 14.50 5.64 -10.43
C ILE A 772 13.41 6.19 -9.47
N GLU A 773 13.00 5.43 -8.45
CA GLU A 773 11.99 5.89 -7.47
C GLU A 773 12.60 6.74 -6.32
N LYS A 774 11.79 7.65 -5.79
CA LYS A 774 12.16 8.74 -4.86
C LYS A 774 12.11 8.35 -3.38
#